data_AF-A0A1D2R9R8-F1
#
_entry.id   AF-A0A1D2R9R8-F1
#
_cell.length_a   1.000
_cell.length_b   1.000
_cell.length_c   1.000
_cell.angle_alpha   90.00
_cell.angle_beta   90.00
_cell.angle_gamma   90.00
#
_symmetry.space_group_name_H-M   'P 1'
#
loop_
_entity.id
_entity.type
_entity.pdbx_description
1 polymer ?
#
loop_
_entity_poly.entity_id
_entity_poly.type
_entity_poly.pdbx_seq_one_letter_code
_entity_poly.pdbx_strand_id
1 'polypeptide(L)'
;MDLEGYCRRELRKGTAEEEILNNLTNSILNIKNLKRDKSKGLAKAVLEEVKLTLKHPEDEFVKSVLKSPAANISMGEMGVGSRGEGDFFVHKKIGQLASLGVKSFISPEAQDDSGAVETETGELIVVAIDGTHSRLSDYPFIAGFHVARAALRDIYVNGAKPVALLDDLHLADDGDVGRLFDFVAGISAVGELTGVPLIAGSTLRIGGDMVIGERMVSGVGAIGIARSKKEVTARRNVKLGDKILMTSGAGGGTIATTAIYCGKHDLVKETLNIDFIKACEAIQKASLLPEINAMLDVTNGGIRGDANEIIKSVNMNAVDIKRIINILKGDYEEFSHPDDPFRVLITTILSQRTRDEKTHEASENLFKIISTPEDVLKIDPGEVEKAIKQVGFYRVKARTIIDVSKTLIENHGGKVPDTMEELLKLKGVGRKTANCVLLFAYNEDSIPVDTHVHRISNRLGLVKTKTPEETERELRKVLPKKYWKDINCLFVSHGKNVCLPIKPRCEGCKIRGYCNYENKIGLIFYENKIKNLVNKKIYNLLKEENVDYLGVSIDSLMLFVHPDGVDGVIKVIENAGVGVDVVGEVVSGGKALLIDEEGKERELKPLFRESGYTKIKKVIGEKTPEEFDDMKENVEKAYKEAVEKRNEILDYVRSRG
;
A
#
# COMPACT_ATOMS: atom_id res chain seq x y z
N MET A 1 30.02 7.94 12.25
CA MET A 1 30.58 7.20 11.11
C MET A 1 30.42 5.72 11.37
N ASP A 2 29.91 4.98 10.40
CA ASP A 2 29.88 3.52 10.38
C ASP A 2 31.25 3.00 9.89
N LEU A 3 32.05 2.47 10.81
CA LEU A 3 33.41 1.97 10.54
C LEU A 3 33.37 0.68 9.72
N GLU A 4 32.46 -0.23 10.06
CA GLU A 4 32.30 -1.52 9.39
C GLU A 4 31.86 -1.33 7.94
N GLY A 5 30.83 -0.51 7.72
CA GLY A 5 30.32 -0.20 6.39
C GLY A 5 31.34 0.54 5.53
N TYR A 6 32.16 1.43 6.11
CA TYR A 6 33.30 2.02 5.40
C TYR A 6 34.28 0.93 4.95
N CYS A 7 34.74 0.08 5.88
CA CYS A 7 35.70 -0.97 5.59
C CYS A 7 35.19 -1.94 4.51
N ARG A 8 33.91 -2.37 4.59
CA ARG A 8 33.28 -3.24 3.59
C ARG A 8 33.26 -2.59 2.20
N ARG A 9 32.94 -1.29 2.11
CA ARG A 9 32.92 -0.58 0.82
C ARG A 9 34.30 -0.49 0.19
N GLU A 10 35.33 -0.18 0.99
CA GLU A 10 36.70 -0.05 0.47
C GLU A 10 37.30 -1.39 0.06
N LEU A 11 37.07 -2.47 0.84
CA LEU A 11 37.46 -3.81 0.43
C LEU A 11 36.82 -4.24 -0.90
N ARG A 12 35.53 -3.91 -1.12
CA ARG A 12 34.83 -4.19 -2.39
C ARG A 12 35.39 -3.40 -3.58
N LYS A 13 35.97 -2.22 -3.35
CA LYS A 13 36.63 -1.41 -4.39
C LYS A 13 38.04 -1.92 -4.73
N GLY A 14 38.58 -2.84 -3.94
CA GLY A 14 39.97 -3.30 -4.08
C GLY A 14 41.00 -2.34 -3.47
N THR A 15 40.57 -1.44 -2.57
CA THR A 15 41.48 -0.53 -1.85
C THR A 15 42.46 -1.33 -1.00
N ALA A 16 43.74 -0.93 -0.98
CA ALA A 16 44.78 -1.64 -0.23
C ALA A 16 44.51 -1.63 1.28
N GLU A 17 44.75 -2.76 1.97
CA GLU A 17 44.46 -2.90 3.40
C GLU A 17 45.18 -1.85 4.27
N GLU A 18 46.41 -1.49 3.91
CA GLU A 18 47.18 -0.45 4.60
C GLU A 18 46.52 0.94 4.48
N GLU A 19 45.96 1.25 3.30
CA GLU A 19 45.22 2.48 3.07
C GLU A 19 43.92 2.53 3.88
N ILE A 20 43.16 1.42 3.88
CA ILE A 20 41.94 1.27 4.70
C ILE A 20 42.28 1.48 6.17
N LEU A 21 43.34 0.83 6.67
CA LEU A 21 43.79 0.93 8.05
C LEU A 21 44.18 2.37 8.41
N ASN A 22 44.92 3.06 7.55
CA ASN A 22 45.33 4.45 7.78
C ASN A 22 44.11 5.38 7.82
N ASN A 23 43.17 5.24 6.89
CA ASN A 23 41.96 6.05 6.83
C ASN A 23 41.03 5.81 8.03
N LEU A 24 40.83 4.55 8.43
CA LEU A 24 40.09 4.20 9.64
C LEU A 24 40.76 4.77 10.90
N THR A 25 42.09 4.63 11.02
CA THR A 25 42.87 5.15 12.15
C THR A 25 42.68 6.66 12.28
N ASN A 26 42.78 7.39 11.17
CA ASN A 26 42.59 8.85 11.16
C ASN A 26 41.15 9.22 11.52
N SER A 27 40.16 8.49 11.01
CA SER A 27 38.74 8.74 11.31
C SER A 27 38.42 8.54 12.80
N ILE A 28 38.92 7.45 13.38
CA ILE A 28 38.78 7.15 14.82
C ILE A 28 39.48 8.22 15.66
N LEU A 29 40.71 8.61 15.28
CA LEU A 29 41.48 9.61 15.99
C LEU A 29 40.78 10.98 16.00
N ASN A 30 40.17 11.37 14.88
CA ASN A 30 39.44 12.63 14.75
C ASN A 30 38.17 12.69 15.62
N ILE A 31 37.54 11.55 15.92
CA ILE A 31 36.27 11.49 16.63
C ILE A 31 36.47 11.13 18.11
N LYS A 32 37.20 10.05 18.42
CA LYS A 32 37.29 9.49 19.79
C LYS A 32 38.40 10.12 20.66
N ASN A 33 39.15 11.09 20.15
CA ASN A 33 40.31 11.73 20.80
C ASN A 33 41.27 10.71 21.48
N LEU A 34 41.47 9.55 20.85
CA LEU A 34 42.34 8.48 21.35
C LEU A 34 43.80 8.67 20.91
N LYS A 35 44.73 8.09 21.66
CA LYS A 35 46.12 7.96 21.20
C LYS A 35 46.17 7.18 19.87
N ARG A 36 47.00 7.61 18.93
CA ARG A 36 47.13 7.02 17.59
C ARG A 36 47.31 5.51 17.60
N ASP A 37 48.11 4.97 18.52
CA ASP A 37 48.33 3.52 18.63
C ASP A 37 47.05 2.76 19.00
N LYS A 38 46.21 3.31 19.88
CA LYS A 38 44.91 2.73 20.23
C LYS A 38 43.95 2.81 19.04
N SER A 39 43.90 3.96 18.34
CA SER A 39 43.08 4.12 17.14
C SER A 39 43.48 3.12 16.05
N LYS A 40 44.78 2.89 15.87
CA LYS A 40 45.31 1.90 14.93
C LYS A 40 44.95 0.47 15.34
N GLY A 41 45.02 0.18 16.64
CA GLY A 41 44.57 -1.11 17.20
C GLY A 41 43.10 -1.40 16.89
N LEU A 42 42.22 -0.41 17.13
CA LEU A 42 40.80 -0.53 16.82
C LEU A 42 40.56 -0.69 15.31
N ALA A 43 41.20 0.14 14.48
CA ALA A 43 41.10 0.03 13.02
C ALA A 43 41.53 -1.35 12.50
N LYS A 44 42.56 -1.94 13.10
CA LYS A 44 43.02 -3.30 12.77
C LYS A 44 41.98 -4.36 13.14
N ALA A 45 41.40 -4.27 14.34
CA ALA A 45 40.34 -5.19 14.77
C ALA A 45 39.11 -5.12 13.84
N VAL A 46 38.67 -3.90 13.50
CA VAL A 46 37.57 -3.69 12.54
C VAL A 46 37.86 -4.38 11.21
N LEU A 47 39.05 -4.17 10.64
CA LEU A 47 39.44 -4.78 9.37
C LEU A 47 39.47 -6.32 9.45
N GLU A 48 40.02 -6.87 10.53
CA GLU A 48 40.08 -8.32 10.75
C GLU A 48 38.68 -8.94 10.85
N GLU A 49 37.79 -8.37 11.65
CA GLU A 49 36.41 -8.83 11.79
C GLU A 49 35.63 -8.72 10.49
N VAL A 50 35.74 -7.59 9.77
CA VAL A 50 35.08 -7.42 8.47
C VAL A 50 35.55 -8.48 7.48
N LYS A 51 36.85 -8.78 7.41
CA LYS A 51 37.37 -9.85 6.54
C LYS A 51 36.80 -11.22 6.88
N LEU A 52 36.58 -11.52 8.17
CA LEU A 52 35.95 -12.78 8.58
C LEU A 52 34.50 -12.87 8.13
N THR A 53 33.72 -11.80 8.30
CA THR A 53 32.30 -11.78 7.91
C THR A 53 32.06 -11.79 6.39
N LEU A 54 33.09 -11.50 5.57
CA LEU A 54 33.01 -11.60 4.11
C LEU A 54 33.23 -13.04 3.61
N LYS A 55 33.65 -13.97 4.47
CA LYS A 55 33.77 -15.38 4.12
C LYS A 55 32.38 -16.00 4.01
N HIS A 56 32.16 -16.82 2.99
CA HIS A 56 30.90 -17.53 2.80
C HIS A 56 30.90 -18.86 3.56
N PRO A 57 29.85 -19.15 4.35
CA PRO A 57 29.70 -20.48 4.96
C PRO A 57 29.47 -21.54 3.87
N GLU A 58 29.90 -22.77 4.12
CA GLU A 58 29.71 -23.92 3.21
C GLU A 58 28.27 -24.45 3.25
N ASP A 59 27.60 -24.36 4.40
CA ASP A 59 26.22 -24.79 4.56
C ASP A 59 25.27 -23.83 3.84
N GLU A 60 24.52 -24.35 2.85
CA GLU A 60 23.62 -23.53 2.01
C GLU A 60 22.44 -22.95 2.79
N PHE A 61 21.94 -23.61 3.84
CA PHE A 61 20.89 -23.06 4.70
C PHE A 61 21.44 -21.88 5.52
N VAL A 62 22.61 -22.05 6.15
CA VAL A 62 23.29 -20.96 6.89
C VAL A 62 23.61 -19.81 5.95
N LYS A 63 24.03 -20.09 4.71
CA LYS A 63 24.25 -19.08 3.68
C LYS A 63 22.98 -18.31 3.33
N SER A 64 21.84 -19.00 3.19
CA SER A 64 20.52 -18.36 3.01
C SER A 64 20.17 -17.45 4.21
N VAL A 65 20.36 -17.94 5.44
CA VAL A 65 20.09 -17.21 6.68
C VAL A 65 20.97 -15.97 6.85
N LEU A 66 22.26 -16.03 6.49
CA LEU A 66 23.18 -14.90 6.61
C LEU A 66 23.08 -13.90 5.45
N LYS A 67 22.54 -14.31 4.30
CA LYS A 67 22.36 -13.42 3.14
C LYS A 67 21.20 -12.45 3.39
N SER A 68 21.46 -11.14 3.25
CA SER A 68 20.38 -10.14 3.17
C SER A 68 19.83 -10.07 1.75
N PRO A 69 18.49 -9.98 1.56
CA PRO A 69 17.91 -9.55 0.30
C PRO A 69 18.49 -8.20 -0.13
N ALA A 70 18.75 -8.04 -1.42
CA ALA A 70 19.41 -6.85 -1.95
C ALA A 70 18.55 -6.16 -3.01
N ALA A 71 18.03 -4.98 -2.66
CA ALA A 71 17.36 -4.10 -3.61
C ALA A 71 18.36 -3.27 -4.45
N ASN A 72 19.63 -3.19 -4.04
CA ASN A 72 20.67 -2.37 -4.68
C ASN A 72 20.31 -0.89 -4.86
N ILE A 73 19.45 -0.36 -3.98
CA ILE A 73 18.97 1.01 -3.97
C ILE A 73 19.02 1.49 -2.52
N SER A 74 19.55 2.69 -2.29
CA SER A 74 19.56 3.28 -0.97
C SER A 74 18.20 3.86 -0.56
N MET A 75 17.95 3.96 0.75
CA MET A 75 16.77 4.64 1.29
C MET A 75 16.62 6.07 0.75
N GLY A 76 17.75 6.77 0.61
CA GLY A 76 17.78 8.14 0.07
C GLY A 76 17.34 8.20 -1.39
N GLU A 77 17.90 7.34 -2.26
CA GLU A 77 17.50 7.25 -3.67
C GLU A 77 16.02 6.91 -3.83
N MET A 78 15.53 5.92 -3.09
CA MET A 78 14.12 5.52 -3.09
C MET A 78 13.19 6.55 -2.45
N GLY A 79 13.73 7.53 -1.71
CA GLY A 79 12.94 8.56 -1.04
C GLY A 79 12.18 8.08 0.20
N VAL A 80 12.60 6.96 0.80
CA VAL A 80 11.98 6.42 2.02
C VAL A 80 12.27 7.34 3.21
N GLY A 81 11.27 7.57 4.04
CA GLY A 81 11.27 8.59 5.10
C GLY A 81 10.99 10.01 4.60
N SER A 82 10.66 10.18 3.32
CA SER A 82 10.24 11.47 2.74
C SER A 82 8.77 11.51 2.33
N ARG A 83 7.98 10.46 2.68
CA ARG A 83 6.51 10.39 2.56
C ARG A 83 5.99 10.82 1.17
N GLY A 84 6.77 10.45 0.15
CA GLY A 84 6.43 10.55 -1.26
C GLY A 84 6.22 9.18 -1.91
N GLU A 85 6.17 9.12 -3.24
CA GLU A 85 5.75 7.90 -3.95
C GLU A 85 6.60 6.66 -3.63
N GLY A 86 7.93 6.81 -3.50
CA GLY A 86 8.82 5.70 -3.18
C GLY A 86 8.70 5.22 -1.74
N ASP A 87 8.46 6.13 -0.80
CA ASP A 87 8.16 5.81 0.60
C ASP A 87 6.89 4.95 0.71
N PHE A 88 5.80 5.42 0.08
CA PHE A 88 4.53 4.70 0.06
C PHE A 88 4.66 3.29 -0.52
N PHE A 89 5.48 3.13 -1.57
CA PHE A 89 5.73 1.82 -2.18
C PHE A 89 6.45 0.87 -1.23
N VAL A 90 7.54 1.32 -0.59
CA VAL A 90 8.31 0.50 0.36
C VAL A 90 7.49 0.16 1.60
N HIS A 91 6.78 1.12 2.19
CA HIS A 91 5.91 0.88 3.33
C HIS A 91 4.81 -0.14 3.03
N LYS A 92 4.23 -0.11 1.82
CA LYS A 92 3.28 -1.14 1.40
C LYS A 92 3.90 -2.54 1.40
N LYS A 93 5.14 -2.69 0.92
CA LYS A 93 5.85 -3.99 0.90
C LYS A 93 6.17 -4.48 2.30
N ILE A 94 6.60 -3.58 3.20
CA ILE A 94 6.82 -3.88 4.62
C ILE A 94 5.50 -4.35 5.26
N GLY A 95 4.39 -3.63 5.03
CA GLY A 95 3.08 -3.98 5.58
C GLY A 95 2.56 -5.33 5.08
N GLN A 96 2.77 -5.65 3.81
CA GLN A 96 2.47 -6.95 3.22
C GLN A 96 3.27 -8.08 3.89
N LEU A 97 4.58 -7.90 4.07
CA LEU A 97 5.45 -8.90 4.73
C LEU A 97 5.04 -9.13 6.18
N ALA A 98 4.78 -8.06 6.92
CA ALA A 98 4.42 -8.10 8.34
C ALA A 98 3.06 -8.77 8.58
N SER A 99 2.16 -8.75 7.58
CA SER A 99 0.82 -9.33 7.68
C SER A 99 0.74 -10.81 7.26
N LEU A 100 1.87 -11.44 6.89
CA LEU A 100 1.87 -12.83 6.44
C LEU A 100 1.63 -13.83 7.58
N GLY A 101 0.59 -14.65 7.43
CA GLY A 101 0.34 -15.83 8.27
C GLY A 101 -0.29 -15.54 9.63
N VAL A 102 -0.58 -14.28 9.96
CA VAL A 102 -1.25 -13.86 11.19
C VAL A 102 -2.36 -12.87 10.87
N LYS A 103 -3.42 -12.86 11.68
CA LYS A 103 -4.56 -11.94 11.50
C LYS A 103 -4.56 -10.89 12.61
N SER A 104 -4.84 -9.65 12.23
CA SER A 104 -5.14 -8.55 13.15
C SER A 104 -6.43 -7.85 12.71
N PHE A 105 -6.99 -6.99 13.56
CA PHE A 105 -8.19 -6.22 13.22
C PHE A 105 -7.85 -5.07 12.27
N ILE A 106 -6.78 -4.33 12.58
CA ILE A 106 -6.14 -3.38 11.65
C ILE A 106 -4.70 -3.88 11.45
N SER A 107 -4.38 -4.25 10.21
CA SER A 107 -3.05 -4.77 9.85
C SER A 107 -2.17 -3.67 9.27
N PRO A 108 -0.84 -3.82 9.33
CA PRO A 108 0.09 -2.91 8.65
C PRO A 108 -0.18 -2.76 7.13
N GLU A 109 -0.81 -3.75 6.48
CA GLU A 109 -1.21 -3.65 5.07
C GLU A 109 -2.28 -2.57 4.82
N ALA A 110 -3.07 -2.21 5.82
CA ALA A 110 -4.08 -1.15 5.70
C ALA A 110 -3.47 0.25 5.54
N GLN A 111 -2.18 0.44 5.88
CA GLN A 111 -1.50 1.75 5.90
C GLN A 111 -2.29 2.81 6.70
N ASP A 112 -2.85 2.38 7.84
CA ASP A 112 -3.46 3.23 8.84
C ASP A 112 -2.39 3.77 9.81
N ASP A 113 -2.74 4.76 10.63
CA ASP A 113 -1.78 5.39 11.57
C ASP A 113 -1.44 4.49 12.76
N SER A 114 -2.24 3.46 13.03
CA SER A 114 -1.98 2.47 14.08
C SER A 114 -2.50 1.07 13.75
N GLY A 115 -1.92 0.06 14.41
CA GLY A 115 -2.35 -1.33 14.31
C GLY A 115 -3.31 -1.69 15.45
N ALA A 116 -4.20 -2.67 15.22
CA ALA A 116 -5.14 -3.10 16.25
C ALA A 116 -5.38 -4.61 16.27
N VAL A 117 -5.52 -5.18 17.46
CA VAL A 117 -5.93 -6.57 17.69
C VAL A 117 -7.18 -6.62 18.56
N GLU A 118 -8.04 -7.58 18.30
CA GLU A 118 -9.25 -7.82 19.09
C GLU A 118 -8.97 -8.80 20.21
N THR A 119 -9.40 -8.44 21.41
CA THR A 119 -9.34 -9.28 22.61
C THR A 119 -10.52 -10.26 22.65
N GLU A 120 -10.45 -11.27 23.52
CA GLU A 120 -11.55 -12.22 23.71
C GLU A 120 -12.85 -11.54 24.23
N THR A 121 -12.73 -10.39 24.91
CA THR A 121 -13.86 -9.61 25.43
C THR A 121 -14.50 -8.69 24.38
N GLY A 122 -13.91 -8.59 23.18
CA GLY A 122 -14.38 -7.74 22.08
C GLY A 122 -13.86 -6.30 22.09
N GLU A 123 -13.03 -5.94 23.09
CA GLU A 123 -12.26 -4.70 23.10
C GLU A 123 -11.09 -4.79 22.11
N LEU A 124 -10.61 -3.64 21.63
CA LEU A 124 -9.46 -3.55 20.75
C LEU A 124 -8.27 -2.95 21.50
N ILE A 125 -7.12 -3.62 21.40
CA ILE A 125 -5.82 -3.04 21.76
C ILE A 125 -5.27 -2.37 20.51
N VAL A 126 -5.05 -1.07 20.59
CA VAL A 126 -4.50 -0.25 19.51
C VAL A 126 -3.07 0.13 19.87
N VAL A 127 -2.15 -0.01 18.91
CA VAL A 127 -0.72 0.24 19.11
C VAL A 127 -0.19 1.10 17.97
N ALA A 128 0.55 2.12 18.34
CA ALA A 128 1.29 2.98 17.42
C ALA A 128 2.76 3.03 17.85
N ILE A 129 3.66 3.24 16.90
CA ILE A 129 5.07 3.53 17.16
C ILE A 129 5.54 4.60 16.20
N ASP A 130 6.23 5.60 16.75
CA ASP A 130 6.67 6.74 15.98
C ASP A 130 8.16 6.99 16.19
N GLY A 131 8.83 7.37 15.12
CA GLY A 131 10.28 7.57 15.09
C GLY A 131 10.65 9.03 15.31
N THR A 132 11.73 9.28 16.03
CA THR A 132 12.24 10.63 16.22
C THR A 132 12.64 11.27 14.89
N HIS A 133 12.17 12.50 14.67
CA HIS A 133 12.62 13.29 13.53
C HIS A 133 14.14 13.47 13.60
N SER A 134 14.86 12.87 12.66
CA SER A 134 16.30 12.64 12.79
C SER A 134 17.14 13.93 12.94
N ARG A 135 16.65 15.08 12.47
CA ARG A 135 17.32 16.38 12.66
C ARG A 135 17.17 16.96 14.08
N LEU A 136 16.30 16.39 14.90
CA LEU A 136 16.13 16.77 16.31
C LEU A 136 16.99 15.91 17.25
N SER A 137 17.84 15.02 16.74
CA SER A 137 18.75 14.23 17.59
C SER A 137 19.67 15.09 18.46
N ASP A 138 19.94 16.33 18.04
CA ASP A 138 20.74 17.29 18.79
C ASP A 138 19.92 18.16 19.76
N TYR A 139 18.61 17.97 19.78
CA TYR A 139 17.65 18.66 20.65
C TYR A 139 16.73 17.63 21.32
N PRO A 140 17.27 16.77 22.21
CA PRO A 140 16.59 15.55 22.65
C PRO A 140 15.26 15.81 23.34
N PHE A 141 15.14 16.84 24.19
CA PHE A 141 13.85 17.23 24.77
C PHE A 141 12.76 17.48 23.73
N ILE A 142 13.06 18.31 22.73
CA ILE A 142 12.12 18.68 21.66
C ILE A 142 11.74 17.43 20.85
N ALA A 143 12.73 16.58 20.58
CA ALA A 143 12.53 15.28 19.93
C ALA A 143 11.56 14.39 20.74
N GLY A 144 11.84 14.16 22.02
CA GLY A 144 11.04 13.33 22.92
C GLY A 144 9.60 13.85 23.07
N PHE A 145 9.45 15.17 23.24
CA PHE A 145 8.15 15.82 23.31
C PHE A 145 7.31 15.58 22.04
N HIS A 146 7.88 15.84 20.86
CA HIS A 146 7.14 15.72 19.62
C HIS A 146 6.82 14.27 19.24
N VAL A 147 7.73 13.33 19.45
CA VAL A 147 7.50 11.91 19.11
C VAL A 147 6.49 11.27 20.06
N ALA A 148 6.50 11.61 21.35
CA ALA A 148 5.48 11.15 22.28
C ALA A 148 4.08 11.68 21.91
N ARG A 149 4.01 12.98 21.56
CA ARG A 149 2.76 13.57 21.07
C ARG A 149 2.26 12.89 19.80
N ALA A 150 3.17 12.56 18.88
CA ALA A 150 2.83 11.92 17.62
C ALA A 150 2.33 10.47 17.84
N ALA A 151 3.02 9.67 18.67
CA ALA A 151 2.55 8.34 19.03
C ALA A 151 1.17 8.34 19.71
N LEU A 152 0.91 9.29 20.63
CA LEU A 152 -0.42 9.43 21.25
C LEU A 152 -1.49 9.83 20.24
N ARG A 153 -1.14 10.73 19.31
CA ARG A 153 -2.03 11.19 18.26
C ARG A 153 -2.51 10.03 17.38
N ASP A 154 -1.61 9.13 16.98
CA ASP A 154 -1.92 7.94 16.17
C ASP A 154 -2.90 6.96 16.85
N ILE A 155 -2.90 6.94 18.19
CA ILE A 155 -3.90 6.19 18.98
C ILE A 155 -5.25 6.91 18.98
N TYR A 156 -5.25 8.22 19.23
CA TYR A 156 -6.47 9.03 19.29
C TYR A 156 -7.21 9.10 17.95
N VAL A 157 -6.50 9.22 16.82
CA VAL A 157 -7.12 9.26 15.47
C VAL A 157 -7.74 7.93 15.08
N ASN A 158 -7.36 6.83 15.73
CA ASN A 158 -8.02 5.53 15.57
C ASN A 158 -9.23 5.36 16.53
N GLY A 159 -9.59 6.42 17.26
CA GLY A 159 -10.72 6.45 18.19
C GLY A 159 -10.47 5.75 19.52
N ALA A 160 -9.25 5.24 19.75
CA ALA A 160 -8.87 4.60 21.00
C ALA A 160 -8.48 5.62 22.08
N LYS A 161 -8.61 5.22 23.35
CA LYS A 161 -8.11 5.99 24.49
C LYS A 161 -6.70 5.50 24.83
N PRO A 162 -5.65 6.36 24.77
CA PRO A 162 -4.31 5.97 25.19
C PRO A 162 -4.26 5.63 26.68
N VAL A 163 -3.45 4.64 27.04
CA VAL A 163 -3.28 4.15 28.41
C VAL A 163 -1.82 3.99 28.81
N ALA A 164 -0.90 3.91 27.86
CA ALA A 164 0.53 3.75 28.13
C ALA A 164 1.42 4.28 27.00
N LEU A 165 2.62 4.71 27.38
CA LEU A 165 3.75 5.03 26.50
C LEU A 165 4.91 4.06 26.79
N LEU A 166 5.71 3.79 25.76
CA LEU A 166 7.00 3.10 25.85
C LEU A 166 8.04 3.77 24.95
N ASP A 167 9.32 3.59 25.23
CA ASP A 167 10.40 4.13 24.39
C ASP A 167 11.45 3.09 23.96
N ASP A 168 12.17 3.41 22.89
CA ASP A 168 13.39 2.69 22.49
C ASP A 168 14.46 3.72 22.13
N LEU A 169 15.56 3.71 22.88
CA LEU A 169 16.57 4.75 22.88
C LEU A 169 17.93 4.21 22.44
N HIS A 170 18.46 4.73 21.35
CA HIS A 170 19.75 4.29 20.83
C HIS A 170 20.70 5.49 20.71
N LEU A 171 21.84 5.40 21.39
CA LEU A 171 22.87 6.45 21.37
C LEU A 171 24.16 5.86 20.80
N ALA A 172 24.78 6.56 19.86
CA ALA A 172 26.09 6.17 19.36
C ALA A 172 27.15 6.24 20.47
N ASP A 173 28.25 5.51 20.30
CA ASP A 173 29.20 5.24 21.38
C ASP A 173 29.84 6.49 22.00
N ASP A 174 30.04 7.54 21.19
CA ASP A 174 30.62 8.81 21.64
C ASP A 174 29.55 9.83 22.07
N GLY A 175 28.27 9.44 22.11
CA GLY A 175 27.18 10.33 22.49
C GLY A 175 27.14 10.59 24.00
N ASP A 176 26.79 11.84 24.36
CA ASP A 176 26.58 12.21 25.75
C ASP A 176 25.31 11.56 26.31
N VAL A 177 25.45 10.78 27.39
CA VAL A 177 24.34 10.09 28.06
C VAL A 177 23.25 11.04 28.56
N GLY A 178 23.57 12.32 28.80
CA GLY A 178 22.63 13.38 29.11
C GLY A 178 21.53 13.55 28.07
N ARG A 179 21.82 13.21 26.80
CA ARG A 179 20.81 13.22 25.73
C ARG A 179 19.67 12.25 25.99
N LEU A 180 19.94 11.12 26.65
CA LEU A 180 18.92 10.14 27.01
C LEU A 180 17.96 10.72 28.06
N PHE A 181 18.51 11.35 29.10
CA PHE A 181 17.69 11.99 30.15
C PHE A 181 16.84 13.11 29.59
N ASP A 182 17.41 13.96 28.74
CA ASP A 182 16.71 15.08 28.14
C ASP A 182 15.58 14.62 27.19
N PHE A 183 15.81 13.55 26.42
CA PHE A 183 14.78 12.94 25.58
C PHE A 183 13.61 12.38 26.41
N VAL A 184 13.92 11.59 27.45
CA VAL A 184 12.91 11.02 28.35
C VAL A 184 12.14 12.12 29.08
N ALA A 185 12.80 13.23 29.45
CA ALA A 185 12.13 14.40 30.04
C ALA A 185 11.07 14.99 29.09
N GLY A 186 11.37 15.06 27.79
CA GLY A 186 10.41 15.47 26.76
C GLY A 186 9.19 14.55 26.68
N ILE A 187 9.39 13.22 26.73
CA ILE A 187 8.30 12.23 26.76
C ILE A 187 7.48 12.37 28.05
N SER A 188 8.16 12.45 29.19
CA SER A 188 7.53 12.55 30.51
C SER A 188 6.65 13.80 30.62
N ALA A 189 7.09 14.92 30.03
CA ALA A 189 6.29 16.15 30.00
C ALA A 189 4.96 15.93 29.27
N VAL A 190 4.96 15.25 28.12
CA VAL A 190 3.73 14.90 27.40
C VAL A 190 2.89 13.90 28.21
N GLY A 191 3.53 12.90 28.81
CA GLY A 191 2.83 11.92 29.64
C GLY A 191 2.10 12.56 30.83
N GLU A 192 2.74 13.51 31.52
CA GLU A 192 2.13 14.26 32.62
C GLU A 192 0.99 15.17 32.13
N LEU A 193 1.20 15.89 31.03
CA LEU A 193 0.20 16.77 30.43
C LEU A 193 -1.07 16.04 29.95
N THR A 194 -0.94 14.76 29.59
CA THR A 194 -2.02 13.93 29.03
C THR A 194 -2.54 12.88 30.01
N GLY A 195 -1.88 12.71 31.15
CA GLY A 195 -2.18 11.65 32.11
C GLY A 195 -1.85 10.23 31.61
N VAL A 196 -1.02 10.10 30.56
CA VAL A 196 -0.61 8.81 29.98
C VAL A 196 0.82 8.48 30.41
N PRO A 197 1.05 7.46 31.26
CA PRO A 197 2.37 7.20 31.82
C PRO A 197 3.31 6.52 30.80
N LEU A 198 4.60 6.90 30.85
CA LEU A 198 5.69 6.12 30.26
C LEU A 198 6.01 4.95 31.21
N ILE A 199 5.78 3.71 30.76
CA ILE A 199 5.82 2.53 31.65
C ILE A 199 6.91 1.51 31.30
N ALA A 200 7.49 1.59 30.11
CA ALA A 200 8.49 0.64 29.62
C ALA A 200 9.46 1.31 28.67
N GLY A 201 10.66 0.76 28.54
CA GLY A 201 11.70 1.34 27.71
C GLY A 201 12.84 0.37 27.39
N SER A 202 13.65 0.74 26.41
CA SER A 202 14.88 0.04 26.02
C SER A 202 16.00 1.04 25.74
N THR A 203 17.25 0.67 26.03
CA THR A 203 18.42 1.51 25.76
C THR A 203 19.58 0.70 25.20
N LEU A 204 20.10 1.10 24.04
CA LEU A 204 21.18 0.41 23.34
C LEU A 204 22.21 1.38 22.74
N ARG A 205 23.42 0.85 22.46
CA ARG A 205 24.41 1.57 21.66
C ARG A 205 24.16 1.35 20.17
N ILE A 206 24.14 2.41 19.36
CA ILE A 206 24.03 2.27 17.91
C ILE A 206 25.28 1.53 17.41
N GLY A 207 25.14 0.31 16.90
CA GLY A 207 26.25 -0.47 16.34
C GLY A 207 27.40 -0.78 17.31
N GLY A 208 27.20 -0.61 18.63
CA GLY A 208 28.26 -0.76 19.63
C GLY A 208 29.48 0.12 19.32
N ASP A 209 30.66 -0.48 19.36
CA ASP A 209 31.93 0.24 19.13
C ASP A 209 32.21 0.53 17.63
N MET A 210 31.36 0.03 16.72
CA MET A 210 31.51 0.16 15.25
C MET A 210 30.92 1.45 14.68
N VAL A 211 30.07 2.15 15.43
CA VAL A 211 29.51 3.43 15.01
C VAL A 211 29.97 4.53 15.96
N ILE A 212 30.90 5.33 15.47
CA ILE A 212 31.50 6.43 16.23
C ILE A 212 30.79 7.76 15.95
N GLY A 213 30.79 8.67 16.92
CA GLY A 213 30.10 9.96 16.90
C GLY A 213 28.92 10.01 17.87
N GLU A 214 28.18 11.11 17.83
CA GLU A 214 27.23 11.49 18.90
C GLU A 214 25.76 11.25 18.54
N ARG A 215 25.50 10.58 17.41
CA ARG A 215 24.15 10.47 16.85
C ARG A 215 23.22 9.70 17.80
N MET A 216 22.00 10.21 17.93
CA MET A 216 20.91 9.50 18.61
C MET A 216 19.84 9.08 17.60
N VAL A 217 19.29 7.88 17.79
CA VAL A 217 18.11 7.34 17.10
C VAL A 217 17.16 6.85 18.18
N SER A 218 15.89 7.16 18.06
CA SER A 218 14.91 6.75 19.07
C SER A 218 13.51 6.66 18.49
N GLY A 219 12.64 5.95 19.20
CA GLY A 219 11.22 5.90 18.91
C GLY A 219 10.39 5.87 20.20
N VAL A 220 9.12 6.24 20.09
CA VAL A 220 8.14 6.15 21.16
C VAL A 220 6.94 5.38 20.67
N GLY A 221 6.55 4.37 21.43
CA GLY A 221 5.33 3.61 21.23
C GLY A 221 4.22 4.10 22.16
N ALA A 222 2.98 3.98 21.69
CA ALA A 222 1.79 4.24 22.49
C ALA A 222 0.84 3.04 22.39
N ILE A 223 0.11 2.79 23.48
CA ILE A 223 -0.91 1.76 23.57
C ILE A 223 -2.22 2.41 23.99
N GLY A 224 -3.30 2.07 23.30
CA GLY A 224 -4.65 2.50 23.63
C GLY A 224 -5.67 1.37 23.60
N ILE A 225 -6.83 1.66 24.16
CA ILE A 225 -7.97 0.76 24.22
C ILE A 225 -9.17 1.41 23.54
N ALA A 226 -9.77 0.72 22.58
CA ALA A 226 -11.11 1.04 22.08
C ALA A 226 -12.11 -0.01 22.59
N ARG A 227 -13.24 0.44 23.13
CA ARG A 227 -14.21 -0.45 23.80
C ARG A 227 -15.00 -1.27 22.79
N SER A 228 -15.10 -0.80 21.55
CA SER A 228 -15.77 -1.53 20.49
C SER A 228 -15.25 -1.16 19.11
N LYS A 229 -15.48 -2.05 18.15
CA LYS A 229 -15.20 -1.82 16.72
C LYS A 229 -15.89 -0.59 16.13
N LYS A 230 -16.97 -0.10 16.75
CA LYS A 230 -17.71 1.08 16.27
C LYS A 230 -17.01 2.40 16.62
N GLU A 231 -16.09 2.38 17.58
CA GLU A 231 -15.30 3.55 17.96
C GLU A 231 -14.11 3.78 17.01
N VAL A 232 -13.79 2.82 16.16
CA VAL A 232 -12.66 2.87 15.24
C VAL A 232 -12.94 3.80 14.06
N THR A 233 -12.19 4.90 14.00
CA THR A 233 -12.30 5.97 13.00
C THR A 233 -11.26 5.84 11.87
N ALA A 234 -11.13 4.64 11.32
CA ALA A 234 -10.15 4.31 10.28
C ALA A 234 -10.40 5.02 8.93
N ARG A 235 -9.34 5.29 8.18
CA ARG A 235 -9.38 6.03 6.89
C ARG A 235 -10.34 5.43 5.86
N ARG A 236 -10.46 4.10 5.83
CA ARG A 236 -11.36 3.36 4.92
C ARG A 236 -12.85 3.65 5.12
N ASN A 237 -13.22 4.26 6.25
CA ASN A 237 -14.61 4.53 6.61
C ASN A 237 -15.14 5.83 6.00
N VAL A 238 -14.31 6.66 5.37
CA VAL A 238 -14.73 7.92 4.71
C VAL A 238 -15.86 7.68 3.72
N LYS A 239 -16.92 8.51 3.77
CA LYS A 239 -18.12 8.36 2.94
C LYS A 239 -18.34 9.57 2.05
N LEU A 240 -18.99 9.32 0.90
CA LEU A 240 -19.47 10.37 0.03
C LEU A 240 -20.42 11.30 0.79
N GLY A 241 -20.21 12.62 0.68
CA GLY A 241 -21.00 13.64 1.35
C GLY A 241 -20.48 14.07 2.73
N ASP A 242 -19.48 13.37 3.29
CA ASP A 242 -18.84 13.81 4.53
C ASP A 242 -18.25 15.21 4.39
N LYS A 243 -18.32 15.99 5.47
CA LYS A 243 -17.61 17.26 5.59
C LYS A 243 -16.24 17.04 6.20
N ILE A 244 -15.25 17.73 5.65
CA ILE A 244 -13.87 17.65 6.10
C ILE A 244 -13.62 18.82 7.03
N LEU A 245 -13.49 18.53 8.32
CA LEU A 245 -13.12 19.49 9.35
C LEU A 245 -11.62 19.41 9.58
N MET A 246 -11.00 20.54 9.90
CA MET A 246 -9.59 20.56 10.30
C MET A 246 -9.40 21.48 11.50
N THR A 247 -8.59 21.06 12.47
CA THR A 247 -8.22 21.90 13.61
C THR A 247 -7.08 22.84 13.28
N SER A 248 -6.95 23.92 14.05
CA SER A 248 -5.77 24.77 14.01
C SER A 248 -4.51 24.00 14.36
N GLY A 249 -3.39 24.37 13.73
CA GLY A 249 -2.11 23.67 13.89
C GLY A 249 -0.93 24.63 13.91
N ALA A 250 0.06 24.32 14.74
CA ALA A 250 1.32 25.06 14.86
C ALA A 250 2.56 24.20 14.53
N GLY A 251 2.35 22.97 14.07
CA GLY A 251 3.41 22.05 13.67
C GLY A 251 3.98 21.19 14.77
N GLY A 252 4.70 20.15 14.35
CA GLY A 252 5.46 19.25 15.23
C GLY A 252 6.95 19.31 14.97
N GLY A 253 7.61 18.16 15.09
CA GLY A 253 9.06 18.06 14.97
C GLY A 253 9.63 18.59 13.64
N THR A 254 8.85 18.51 12.56
CA THR A 254 9.21 19.06 11.24
C THR A 254 9.32 20.58 11.27
N ILE A 255 8.29 21.26 11.80
CA ILE A 255 8.30 22.73 11.93
C ILE A 255 9.33 23.20 12.96
N ALA A 256 9.48 22.49 14.08
CA ALA A 256 10.53 22.78 15.06
C ALA A 256 11.93 22.68 14.42
N THR A 257 12.16 21.65 13.61
CA THR A 257 13.39 21.51 12.82
C THR A 257 13.58 22.70 11.89
N THR A 258 12.56 23.09 11.12
CA THR A 258 12.64 24.24 10.20
C THR A 258 12.99 25.52 10.96
N ALA A 259 12.30 25.80 12.07
CA ALA A 259 12.57 26.96 12.90
C ALA A 259 14.03 27.00 13.38
N ILE A 260 14.54 25.88 13.87
CA ILE A 260 15.93 25.77 14.36
C ILE A 260 16.94 25.98 13.23
N TYR A 261 16.84 25.21 12.15
CA TYR A 261 17.86 25.23 11.09
C TYR A 261 17.76 26.42 10.13
N CYS A 262 16.69 27.21 10.22
CA CYS A 262 16.57 28.52 9.56
C CYS A 262 16.87 29.70 10.52
N GLY A 263 17.28 29.43 11.76
CA GLY A 263 17.69 30.46 12.73
C GLY A 263 16.54 31.24 13.39
N LYS A 264 15.29 30.74 13.30
CA LYS A 264 14.09 31.34 13.90
C LYS A 264 13.70 30.62 15.19
N HIS A 265 14.66 30.48 16.12
CA HIS A 265 14.53 29.66 17.34
C HIS A 265 13.31 30.01 18.20
N ASP A 266 12.92 31.28 18.26
CA ASP A 266 11.75 31.73 19.04
C ASP A 266 10.43 31.07 18.62
N LEU A 267 10.35 30.51 17.42
CA LEU A 267 9.17 29.82 16.91
C LEU A 267 9.02 28.40 17.44
N VAL A 268 10.06 27.81 18.04
CA VAL A 268 9.97 26.47 18.67
C VAL A 268 8.91 26.43 19.75
N LYS A 269 8.73 27.51 20.52
CA LYS A 269 7.69 27.56 21.57
C LYS A 269 6.26 27.41 21.02
N GLU A 270 6.04 27.78 19.76
CA GLU A 270 4.73 27.63 19.11
C GLU A 270 4.43 26.15 18.83
N THR A 271 5.45 25.32 18.62
CA THR A 271 5.29 23.88 18.34
C THR A 271 5.06 23.07 19.62
N LEU A 272 5.48 23.56 20.79
CA LEU A 272 5.34 22.91 22.10
C LEU A 272 3.92 23.05 22.67
N ASN A 273 2.95 22.37 22.06
CA ASN A 273 1.56 22.34 22.48
C ASN A 273 0.97 20.91 22.41
N ILE A 274 -0.22 20.73 22.98
CA ILE A 274 -0.99 19.47 22.99
C ILE A 274 -2.43 19.69 22.49
N ASP A 275 -2.66 20.71 21.67
CA ASP A 275 -4.02 21.18 21.35
C ASP A 275 -4.82 20.12 20.57
N PHE A 276 -4.15 19.37 19.68
CA PHE A 276 -4.71 18.17 19.06
C PHE A 276 -5.29 17.19 20.09
N ILE A 277 -4.54 16.89 21.15
CA ILE A 277 -4.93 15.90 22.16
C ILE A 277 -6.15 16.41 22.93
N LYS A 278 -6.20 17.71 23.26
CA LYS A 278 -7.36 18.34 23.89
C LYS A 278 -8.62 18.17 23.03
N ALA A 279 -8.50 18.37 21.71
CA ALA A 279 -9.62 18.18 20.79
C ALA A 279 -10.12 16.73 20.79
N CYS A 280 -9.22 15.75 20.68
CA CYS A 280 -9.57 14.32 20.71
C CYS A 280 -10.22 13.91 22.03
N GLU A 281 -9.67 14.34 23.17
CA GLU A 281 -10.28 14.07 24.47
C GLU A 281 -11.67 14.69 24.60
N ALA A 282 -11.87 15.91 24.09
CA ALA A 282 -13.17 16.58 24.13
C ALA A 282 -14.21 15.81 23.31
N ILE A 283 -13.85 15.36 22.11
CA ILE A 283 -14.70 14.53 21.24
C ILE A 283 -15.10 13.22 21.95
N GLN A 284 -14.13 12.53 22.55
CA GLN A 284 -14.37 11.27 23.26
C GLN A 284 -15.26 11.48 24.50
N LYS A 285 -15.00 12.52 25.30
CA LYS A 285 -15.82 12.88 26.48
C LYS A 285 -17.25 13.23 26.09
N ALA A 286 -17.45 13.86 24.92
CA ALA A 286 -18.76 14.19 24.38
C ALA A 286 -19.47 13.00 23.67
N SER A 287 -18.82 11.83 23.56
CA SER A 287 -19.34 10.65 22.86
C SER A 287 -19.70 10.91 21.40
N LEU A 288 -18.93 11.76 20.71
CA LEU A 288 -19.19 12.16 19.32
C LEU A 288 -18.46 11.31 18.26
N LEU A 289 -17.66 10.32 18.67
CA LEU A 289 -17.00 9.40 17.72
C LEU A 289 -17.95 8.76 16.70
N PRO A 290 -19.20 8.35 17.05
CA PRO A 290 -20.13 7.77 16.07
C PRO A 290 -20.52 8.71 14.91
N GLU A 291 -20.40 10.03 15.09
CA GLU A 291 -20.67 11.03 14.04
C GLU A 291 -19.48 11.25 13.09
N ILE A 292 -18.32 10.70 13.46
CA ILE A 292 -17.07 10.87 12.76
C ILE A 292 -16.74 9.55 12.05
N ASN A 293 -16.83 9.55 10.73
CA ASN A 293 -16.53 8.35 9.93
C ASN A 293 -15.02 8.02 9.97
N ALA A 294 -14.18 9.04 9.86
CA ALA A 294 -12.72 8.88 9.94
C ALA A 294 -12.06 10.08 10.63
N MET A 295 -10.98 9.81 11.35
CA MET A 295 -10.09 10.81 11.93
C MET A 295 -8.67 10.52 11.48
N LEU A 296 -7.94 11.57 11.13
CA LEU A 296 -6.58 11.50 10.64
C LEU A 296 -5.77 12.63 11.24
N ASP A 297 -4.47 12.45 11.30
CA ASP A 297 -3.54 13.51 11.59
C ASP A 297 -2.87 14.04 10.32
N VAL A 298 -2.67 15.36 10.27
CA VAL A 298 -1.95 15.99 9.16
C VAL A 298 -0.45 15.88 9.41
N THR A 299 0.13 14.75 8.98
CA THR A 299 1.53 14.36 9.24
C THR A 299 2.52 14.85 8.19
N ASN A 300 3.71 14.24 8.17
CA ASN A 300 4.67 14.37 7.08
C ASN A 300 3.98 13.85 5.82
N GLY A 301 3.69 14.78 4.91
CA GLY A 301 2.94 14.57 3.67
C GLY A 301 1.98 15.73 3.48
N GLY A 302 1.59 16.33 4.61
CA GLY A 302 0.53 17.30 4.72
C GLY A 302 -0.76 16.79 4.10
N ILE A 303 -1.64 17.74 3.81
CA ILE A 303 -2.93 17.47 3.18
C ILE A 303 -2.77 16.78 1.82
N ARG A 304 -1.65 17.01 1.10
CA ARG A 304 -1.37 16.34 -0.18
C ARG A 304 -1.19 14.83 -0.02
N GLY A 305 -0.37 14.42 0.95
CA GLY A 305 -0.11 13.02 1.26
C GLY A 305 -1.38 12.33 1.70
N ASP A 306 -2.04 12.89 2.71
CA ASP A 306 -3.25 12.34 3.33
C ASP A 306 -4.38 12.19 2.30
N ALA A 307 -4.63 13.23 1.49
CA ALA A 307 -5.67 13.18 0.46
C ALA A 307 -5.44 12.06 -0.57
N ASN A 308 -4.18 11.84 -0.96
CA ASN A 308 -3.81 10.76 -1.87
C ASN A 308 -3.93 9.38 -1.21
N GLU A 309 -3.54 9.24 0.06
CA GLU A 309 -3.70 8.00 0.82
C GLU A 309 -5.18 7.65 1.01
N ILE A 310 -6.04 8.61 1.35
CA ILE A 310 -7.49 8.42 1.50
C ILE A 310 -8.11 7.97 0.17
N ILE A 311 -7.85 8.70 -0.91
CA ILE A 311 -8.37 8.34 -2.25
C ILE A 311 -7.91 6.94 -2.65
N LYS A 312 -6.68 6.55 -2.33
CA LYS A 312 -6.21 5.18 -2.58
C LYS A 312 -6.90 4.18 -1.68
N SER A 313 -6.86 4.36 -0.36
CA SER A 313 -7.42 3.42 0.63
C SER A 313 -8.90 3.15 0.38
N VAL A 314 -9.70 4.22 0.23
CA VAL A 314 -11.16 4.13 0.06
C VAL A 314 -11.53 3.58 -1.32
N ASN A 315 -10.85 4.01 -2.40
CA ASN A 315 -11.15 3.54 -3.75
C ASN A 315 -10.47 2.21 -4.12
N MET A 316 -9.54 1.73 -3.29
CA MET A 316 -8.92 0.41 -3.40
C MET A 316 -9.59 -0.61 -2.47
N ASN A 317 -10.73 -0.27 -1.86
CA ASN A 317 -11.48 -1.19 -1.02
C ASN A 317 -11.52 -2.59 -1.65
N ALA A 318 -11.15 -3.58 -0.84
CA ALA A 318 -11.12 -4.97 -1.25
C ALA A 318 -12.50 -5.32 -1.79
N VAL A 319 -12.55 -5.57 -3.09
CA VAL A 319 -13.77 -5.96 -3.78
C VAL A 319 -14.27 -7.25 -3.11
N ASP A 320 -15.42 -7.19 -2.43
CA ASP A 320 -16.01 -8.36 -1.80
C ASP A 320 -16.58 -9.28 -2.89
N ILE A 321 -15.68 -10.06 -3.50
CA ILE A 321 -16.01 -10.94 -4.61
C ILE A 321 -17.02 -12.00 -4.19
N LYS A 322 -17.02 -12.42 -2.92
CA LYS A 322 -18.00 -13.37 -2.37
C LYS A 322 -19.39 -12.76 -2.45
N ARG A 323 -19.55 -11.53 -1.97
CA ARG A 323 -20.83 -10.83 -1.99
C ARG A 323 -21.29 -10.53 -3.42
N ILE A 324 -20.37 -10.09 -4.29
CA ILE A 324 -20.66 -9.85 -5.71
C ILE A 324 -21.15 -11.12 -6.39
N ILE A 325 -20.43 -12.24 -6.27
CA ILE A 325 -20.84 -13.52 -6.87
C ILE A 325 -22.20 -13.95 -6.34
N ASN A 326 -22.44 -13.87 -5.02
CA ASN A 326 -23.73 -14.23 -4.45
C ASN A 326 -24.89 -13.37 -4.99
N ILE A 327 -24.67 -12.06 -5.16
CA ILE A 327 -25.69 -11.16 -5.75
C ILE A 327 -25.92 -11.54 -7.22
N LEU A 328 -24.86 -11.75 -8.00
CA LEU A 328 -24.97 -12.07 -9.42
C LEU A 328 -25.57 -13.45 -9.67
N LYS A 329 -25.29 -14.45 -8.82
CA LYS A 329 -25.95 -15.77 -8.86
C LYS A 329 -27.46 -15.69 -8.57
N GLY A 330 -27.89 -14.69 -7.80
CA GLY A 330 -29.32 -14.41 -7.59
C GLY A 330 -30.00 -13.74 -8.78
N ASP A 331 -29.23 -13.11 -9.68
CA ASP A 331 -29.73 -12.33 -10.82
C ASP A 331 -29.66 -13.06 -12.16
N TYR A 332 -28.75 -14.02 -12.29
CA TYR A 332 -28.49 -14.74 -13.53
C TYR A 332 -28.54 -16.24 -13.28
N GLU A 333 -29.22 -16.96 -14.18
CA GLU A 333 -29.30 -18.42 -14.14
C GLU A 333 -27.94 -19.08 -14.38
N GLU A 334 -27.78 -20.26 -13.79
CA GLU A 334 -26.58 -21.08 -13.96
C GLU A 334 -26.54 -21.65 -15.39
N PHE A 335 -25.47 -21.35 -16.12
CA PHE A 335 -25.37 -21.73 -17.52
C PHE A 335 -24.93 -23.20 -17.64
N SER A 336 -25.86 -24.09 -17.99
CA SER A 336 -25.54 -25.49 -18.26
C SER A 336 -24.76 -25.61 -19.57
N HIS A 337 -23.57 -26.19 -19.52
CA HIS A 337 -22.77 -26.49 -20.70
C HIS A 337 -22.92 -27.95 -21.09
N PRO A 338 -22.79 -28.29 -22.39
CA PRO A 338 -22.82 -29.69 -22.83
C PRO A 338 -21.59 -30.46 -22.32
N ASP A 339 -21.77 -31.69 -21.87
CA ASP A 339 -20.69 -32.58 -21.35
C ASP A 339 -19.74 -33.12 -22.44
N ASP A 340 -19.79 -32.59 -23.67
CA ASP A 340 -18.99 -33.05 -24.80
C ASP A 340 -17.89 -32.03 -25.17
N PRO A 341 -16.61 -32.37 -24.93
CA PRO A 341 -15.47 -31.51 -25.28
C PRO A 341 -15.44 -31.05 -26.73
N PHE A 342 -15.85 -31.90 -27.68
CA PHE A 342 -15.87 -31.52 -29.09
C PHE A 342 -16.93 -30.46 -29.35
N ARG A 343 -18.13 -30.63 -28.80
CA ARG A 343 -19.20 -29.63 -28.90
C ARG A 343 -18.81 -28.30 -28.28
N VAL A 344 -18.17 -28.32 -27.10
CA VAL A 344 -17.69 -27.11 -26.41
C VAL A 344 -16.62 -26.39 -27.25
N LEU A 345 -15.64 -27.13 -27.79
CA LEU A 345 -14.57 -26.57 -28.61
C LEU A 345 -15.11 -25.88 -29.86
N ILE A 346 -15.93 -26.59 -30.64
CA ILE A 346 -16.49 -26.06 -31.90
C ILE A 346 -17.45 -24.90 -31.63
N THR A 347 -18.32 -24.99 -30.62
CA THR A 347 -19.20 -23.88 -30.22
C THR A 347 -18.39 -22.65 -29.82
N THR A 348 -17.28 -22.83 -29.11
CA THR A 348 -16.42 -21.72 -28.70
C THR A 348 -15.73 -21.08 -29.92
N ILE A 349 -15.29 -21.85 -30.92
CA ILE A 349 -14.77 -21.32 -32.20
C ILE A 349 -15.86 -20.53 -32.93
N LEU A 350 -17.09 -21.04 -32.98
CA LEU A 350 -18.23 -20.36 -33.59
C LEU A 350 -18.60 -19.05 -32.88
N SER A 351 -18.41 -18.97 -31.56
CA SER A 351 -18.69 -17.77 -30.74
C SER A 351 -17.76 -16.58 -31.05
N GLN A 352 -16.59 -16.83 -31.65
CA GLN A 352 -15.60 -15.77 -31.88
C GLN A 352 -16.18 -14.69 -32.80
N ARG A 353 -16.32 -13.47 -32.27
CA ARG A 353 -16.89 -12.30 -32.97
C ARG A 353 -18.28 -12.61 -33.58
N THR A 354 -19.12 -13.36 -32.87
CA THR A 354 -20.50 -13.67 -33.27
C THR A 354 -21.42 -13.53 -32.08
N ARG A 355 -22.67 -13.10 -32.31
CA ARG A 355 -23.67 -12.97 -31.24
C ARG A 355 -24.14 -14.34 -30.79
N ASP A 356 -24.36 -14.51 -29.49
CA ASP A 356 -24.75 -15.78 -28.87
C ASP A 356 -25.95 -16.44 -29.55
N GLU A 357 -26.98 -15.69 -29.94
CA GLU A 357 -28.17 -16.28 -30.57
C GLU A 357 -27.83 -16.94 -31.91
N LYS A 358 -26.93 -16.30 -32.68
CA LYS A 358 -26.43 -16.82 -33.96
C LYS A 358 -25.42 -17.95 -33.77
N THR A 359 -24.65 -17.93 -32.69
CA THR A 359 -23.78 -19.04 -32.32
C THR A 359 -24.60 -20.27 -31.92
N HIS A 360 -25.64 -20.11 -31.11
CA HIS A 360 -26.51 -21.21 -30.71
C HIS A 360 -27.24 -21.82 -31.92
N GLU A 361 -27.84 -20.99 -32.78
CA GLU A 361 -28.47 -21.43 -34.03
C GLU A 361 -27.48 -22.19 -34.93
N ALA A 362 -26.23 -21.72 -35.03
CA ALA A 362 -25.19 -22.39 -35.81
C ALA A 362 -24.68 -23.68 -35.21
N SER A 363 -24.47 -23.73 -33.90
CA SER A 363 -24.10 -24.96 -33.21
C SER A 363 -25.20 -26.01 -33.38
N GLU A 364 -26.47 -25.66 -33.17
CA GLU A 364 -27.60 -26.59 -33.36
C GLU A 364 -27.70 -27.12 -34.79
N ASN A 365 -27.56 -26.24 -35.79
CA ASN A 365 -27.59 -26.65 -37.20
C ASN A 365 -26.41 -27.54 -37.57
N LEU A 366 -25.22 -27.23 -37.06
CA LEU A 366 -24.01 -28.00 -37.32
C LEU A 366 -24.08 -29.37 -36.62
N PHE A 367 -24.46 -29.44 -35.35
CA PHE A 367 -24.48 -30.69 -34.61
C PHE A 367 -25.65 -31.63 -34.95
N LYS A 368 -26.60 -31.20 -35.78
CA LYS A 368 -27.56 -32.11 -36.43
C LYS A 368 -26.92 -32.98 -37.50
N ILE A 369 -25.80 -32.52 -38.08
CA ILE A 369 -25.13 -33.19 -39.21
C ILE A 369 -23.74 -33.73 -38.85
N ILE A 370 -23.15 -33.32 -37.72
CA ILE A 370 -21.89 -33.87 -37.20
C ILE A 370 -22.00 -34.17 -35.70
N SER A 371 -21.35 -35.24 -35.24
CA SER A 371 -21.21 -35.55 -33.81
C SER A 371 -19.76 -35.70 -33.37
N THR A 372 -18.86 -36.15 -34.26
CA THR A 372 -17.44 -36.35 -33.95
C THR A 372 -16.52 -35.63 -34.94
N PRO A 373 -15.21 -35.48 -34.64
CA PRO A 373 -14.22 -34.98 -35.60
C PRO A 373 -14.22 -35.78 -36.92
N GLU A 374 -14.44 -37.09 -36.87
CA GLU A 374 -14.48 -37.96 -38.05
C GLU A 374 -15.67 -37.63 -38.97
N ASP A 375 -16.80 -37.22 -38.40
CA ASP A 375 -17.97 -36.84 -39.19
C ASP A 375 -17.70 -35.58 -40.01
N VAL A 376 -16.94 -34.62 -39.44
CA VAL A 376 -16.54 -33.39 -40.14
C VAL A 376 -15.76 -33.68 -41.43
N LEU A 377 -14.94 -34.75 -41.44
CA LEU A 377 -14.15 -35.12 -42.63
C LEU A 377 -14.92 -35.96 -43.65
N LYS A 378 -16.08 -36.51 -43.27
CA LYS A 378 -16.94 -37.31 -44.15
C LYS A 378 -17.98 -36.48 -44.89
N ILE A 379 -18.27 -35.27 -44.42
CA ILE A 379 -19.24 -34.37 -45.06
C ILE A 379 -18.57 -33.40 -46.01
N ASP A 380 -19.31 -32.96 -47.03
CA ASP A 380 -18.82 -31.93 -47.96
C ASP A 380 -18.53 -30.62 -47.20
N PRO A 381 -17.37 -29.98 -47.38
CA PRO A 381 -17.04 -28.72 -46.73
C PRO A 381 -18.08 -27.61 -46.94
N GLY A 382 -18.80 -27.63 -48.07
CA GLY A 382 -19.89 -26.72 -48.36
C GLY A 382 -21.10 -26.91 -47.45
N GLU A 383 -21.36 -28.12 -46.94
CA GLU A 383 -22.42 -28.38 -45.96
C GLU A 383 -22.07 -27.81 -44.59
N VAL A 384 -20.80 -27.88 -44.17
CA VAL A 384 -20.32 -27.18 -42.96
C VAL A 384 -20.54 -25.69 -43.11
N GLU A 385 -20.14 -25.10 -44.24
CA GLU A 385 -20.34 -23.67 -44.52
C GLU A 385 -21.82 -23.27 -44.50
N LYS A 386 -22.71 -24.10 -45.07
CA LYS A 386 -24.16 -23.85 -45.05
C LYS A 386 -24.72 -23.87 -43.64
N ALA A 387 -24.34 -24.85 -42.81
CA ALA A 387 -24.85 -25.01 -41.45
C ALA A 387 -24.52 -23.83 -40.54
N ILE A 388 -23.38 -23.17 -40.77
CA ILE A 388 -22.89 -22.05 -39.95
C ILE A 388 -22.94 -20.70 -40.67
N LYS A 389 -23.60 -20.58 -41.83
CA LYS A 389 -23.59 -19.38 -42.69
C LYS A 389 -23.99 -18.07 -41.97
N GLN A 390 -24.81 -18.19 -40.93
CA GLN A 390 -25.32 -17.14 -40.06
C GLN A 390 -24.29 -16.58 -39.07
N VAL A 391 -23.14 -17.22 -38.89
CA VAL A 391 -22.05 -16.69 -38.06
C VAL A 391 -21.11 -15.78 -38.87
N GLY A 392 -20.52 -14.79 -38.20
CA GLY A 392 -19.50 -13.95 -38.83
C GLY A 392 -18.27 -14.77 -39.23
N PHE A 393 -17.67 -14.47 -40.39
CA PHE A 393 -16.50 -15.15 -40.95
C PHE A 393 -16.68 -16.68 -41.14
N TYR A 394 -17.90 -17.11 -41.45
CA TYR A 394 -18.26 -18.53 -41.55
C TYR A 394 -17.33 -19.37 -42.42
N ARG A 395 -16.84 -18.86 -43.58
CA ARG A 395 -15.87 -19.58 -44.44
C ARG A 395 -14.51 -19.82 -43.78
N VAL A 396 -14.06 -18.89 -42.94
CA VAL A 396 -12.82 -19.07 -42.17
C VAL A 396 -13.07 -20.09 -41.08
N LYS A 397 -14.18 -19.97 -40.35
CA LYS A 397 -14.56 -20.89 -39.28
C LYS A 397 -14.79 -22.33 -39.78
N ALA A 398 -15.44 -22.53 -40.91
CA ALA A 398 -15.63 -23.85 -41.51
C ALA A 398 -14.28 -24.53 -41.80
N ARG A 399 -13.35 -23.79 -42.43
CA ARG A 399 -11.97 -24.28 -42.64
C ARG A 399 -11.27 -24.57 -41.32
N THR A 400 -11.39 -23.70 -40.32
CA THR A 400 -10.84 -23.94 -38.97
C THR A 400 -11.42 -25.19 -38.32
N ILE A 401 -12.73 -25.43 -38.40
CA ILE A 401 -13.39 -26.62 -37.85
C ILE A 401 -12.86 -27.89 -38.51
N ILE A 402 -12.70 -27.87 -39.83
CA ILE A 402 -12.12 -28.99 -40.60
C ILE A 402 -10.66 -29.22 -40.18
N ASP A 403 -9.84 -28.16 -40.14
CA ASP A 403 -8.42 -28.25 -39.77
C ASP A 403 -8.25 -28.78 -38.34
N VAL A 404 -9.03 -28.24 -37.39
CA VAL A 404 -9.04 -28.72 -36.00
C VAL A 404 -9.43 -30.19 -35.96
N SER A 405 -10.48 -30.61 -36.67
CA SER A 405 -10.92 -32.00 -36.69
C SER A 405 -9.86 -32.94 -37.25
N LYS A 406 -9.12 -32.53 -38.30
CA LYS A 406 -7.95 -33.28 -38.81
C LYS A 406 -6.87 -33.43 -37.74
N THR A 407 -6.47 -32.32 -37.11
CA THR A 407 -5.45 -32.35 -36.07
C THR A 407 -5.85 -33.23 -34.88
N LEU A 408 -7.13 -33.21 -34.48
CA LEU A 408 -7.63 -34.08 -33.42
C LEU A 408 -7.50 -35.57 -33.79
N ILE A 409 -7.80 -35.94 -35.03
CA ILE A 409 -7.68 -37.33 -35.50
C ILE A 409 -6.21 -37.75 -35.60
N GLU A 410 -5.38 -36.93 -36.26
CA GLU A 410 -3.97 -37.25 -36.54
C GLU A 410 -3.11 -37.31 -35.27
N ASN A 411 -3.29 -36.35 -34.35
CA ASN A 411 -2.38 -36.14 -33.23
C ASN A 411 -2.98 -36.51 -31.87
N HIS A 412 -4.32 -36.63 -31.76
CA HIS A 412 -5.01 -36.82 -30.48
C HIS A 412 -6.04 -37.97 -30.50
N GLY A 413 -6.01 -38.84 -31.52
CA GLY A 413 -6.86 -40.02 -31.61
C GLY A 413 -8.37 -39.71 -31.63
N GLY A 414 -8.75 -38.57 -32.21
CA GLY A 414 -10.14 -38.12 -32.32
C GLY A 414 -10.69 -37.45 -31.05
N LYS A 415 -9.86 -37.26 -30.01
CA LYS A 415 -10.28 -36.64 -28.74
C LYS A 415 -9.74 -35.22 -28.59
N VAL A 416 -10.55 -34.33 -28.02
CA VAL A 416 -10.10 -32.97 -27.66
C VAL A 416 -9.11 -33.04 -26.50
N PRO A 417 -7.92 -32.43 -26.57
CA PRO A 417 -6.97 -32.43 -25.46
C PRO A 417 -7.52 -31.75 -24.19
N ASP A 418 -7.09 -32.24 -23.03
CA ASP A 418 -7.44 -31.74 -21.69
C ASP A 418 -6.33 -30.87 -21.07
N THR A 419 -5.32 -30.48 -21.86
CA THR A 419 -4.22 -29.62 -21.40
C THR A 419 -4.13 -28.32 -22.20
N MET A 420 -3.76 -27.23 -21.51
CA MET A 420 -3.61 -25.91 -22.13
C MET A 420 -2.58 -25.90 -23.27
N GLU A 421 -1.45 -26.58 -23.09
CA GLU A 421 -0.36 -26.62 -24.09
C GLU A 421 -0.82 -27.26 -25.40
N GLU A 422 -1.52 -28.40 -25.33
CA GLU A 422 -2.01 -29.09 -26.52
C GLU A 422 -3.18 -28.34 -27.18
N LEU A 423 -4.10 -27.76 -26.37
CA LEU A 423 -5.22 -26.97 -26.91
C LEU A 423 -4.73 -25.76 -27.71
N LEU A 424 -3.65 -25.09 -27.28
CA LEU A 424 -3.08 -23.94 -28.00
C LEU A 424 -2.41 -24.31 -29.34
N LYS A 425 -2.11 -25.59 -29.58
CA LYS A 425 -1.59 -26.06 -30.88
C LYS A 425 -2.70 -26.17 -31.93
N LEU A 426 -3.98 -26.20 -31.51
CA LEU A 426 -5.12 -26.27 -32.42
C LEU A 426 -5.34 -24.92 -33.12
N LYS A 427 -5.49 -24.97 -34.44
CA LYS A 427 -5.69 -23.76 -35.26
C LYS A 427 -6.94 -22.99 -34.81
N GLY A 428 -6.80 -21.70 -34.57
CA GLY A 428 -7.92 -20.84 -34.13
C GLY A 428 -8.30 -20.96 -32.65
N VAL A 429 -7.54 -21.75 -31.87
CA VAL A 429 -7.71 -21.88 -30.42
C VAL A 429 -6.70 -20.96 -29.72
N GLY A 430 -7.18 -19.82 -29.25
CA GLY A 430 -6.43 -18.95 -28.34
C GLY A 430 -6.67 -19.32 -26.88
N ARG A 431 -5.98 -18.63 -25.96
CA ARG A 431 -6.01 -18.92 -24.52
C ARG A 431 -7.40 -18.90 -23.89
N LYS A 432 -8.27 -17.96 -24.30
CA LYS A 432 -9.69 -17.93 -23.89
C LYS A 432 -10.43 -19.19 -24.32
N THR A 433 -10.27 -19.61 -25.57
CA THR A 433 -10.94 -20.81 -26.11
C THR A 433 -10.48 -22.05 -25.35
N ALA A 434 -9.17 -22.19 -25.13
CA ALA A 434 -8.62 -23.30 -24.34
C ALA A 434 -9.17 -23.33 -22.91
N ASN A 435 -9.20 -22.18 -22.21
CA ASN A 435 -9.80 -22.10 -20.87
C ASN A 435 -11.31 -22.45 -20.88
N CYS A 436 -12.07 -22.05 -21.91
CA CYS A 436 -13.47 -22.47 -22.03
C CYS A 436 -13.61 -23.99 -22.14
N VAL A 437 -12.76 -24.65 -22.93
CA VAL A 437 -12.78 -26.12 -23.05
C VAL A 437 -12.42 -26.78 -21.72
N LEU A 438 -11.34 -26.35 -21.07
CA LEU A 438 -10.92 -26.86 -19.77
C LEU A 438 -12.02 -26.68 -18.72
N LEU A 439 -12.63 -25.50 -18.65
CA LEU A 439 -13.69 -25.21 -17.69
C LEU A 439 -14.97 -26.01 -17.96
N PHE A 440 -15.52 -25.90 -19.17
CA PHE A 440 -16.88 -26.35 -19.45
C PHE A 440 -16.96 -27.82 -19.84
N ALA A 441 -15.91 -28.39 -20.42
CA ALA A 441 -15.91 -29.80 -20.82
C ALA A 441 -15.20 -30.70 -19.82
N TYR A 442 -14.10 -30.23 -19.23
CA TYR A 442 -13.29 -31.02 -18.29
C TYR A 442 -13.49 -30.64 -16.83
N ASN A 443 -14.33 -29.63 -16.54
CA ASN A 443 -14.60 -29.14 -15.19
C ASN A 443 -13.33 -28.72 -14.43
N GLU A 444 -12.31 -28.27 -15.15
CA GLU A 444 -11.04 -27.79 -14.59
C GLU A 444 -11.18 -26.38 -14.02
N ASP A 445 -10.43 -26.08 -12.97
CA ASP A 445 -10.35 -24.75 -12.38
C ASP A 445 -9.61 -23.80 -13.34
N SER A 446 -10.36 -23.14 -14.22
CA SER A 446 -9.83 -22.15 -15.16
C SER A 446 -10.69 -20.88 -15.23
N ILE A 447 -10.07 -19.77 -15.65
CA ILE A 447 -10.73 -18.45 -15.75
C ILE A 447 -10.70 -18.02 -17.21
N PRO A 448 -11.74 -18.30 -18.01
CA PRO A 448 -11.82 -17.77 -19.36
C PRO A 448 -12.01 -16.24 -19.29
N VAL A 449 -11.01 -15.48 -19.76
CA VAL A 449 -11.10 -14.01 -19.79
C VAL A 449 -11.42 -13.54 -21.20
N ASP A 450 -12.60 -12.96 -21.37
CA ASP A 450 -13.00 -12.26 -22.59
C ASP A 450 -13.08 -10.73 -22.34
N THR A 451 -13.63 -9.98 -23.28
CA THR A 451 -13.78 -8.51 -23.13
C THR A 451 -14.71 -8.11 -21.99
N HIS A 452 -15.67 -8.96 -21.59
CA HIS A 452 -16.57 -8.70 -20.47
C HIS A 452 -15.85 -8.93 -19.15
N VAL A 453 -15.23 -10.10 -18.99
CA VAL A 453 -14.47 -10.46 -17.79
C VAL A 453 -13.32 -9.48 -17.58
N HIS A 454 -12.57 -9.16 -18.64
CA HIS A 454 -11.50 -8.16 -18.60
C HIS A 454 -12.03 -6.79 -18.14
N ARG A 455 -13.06 -6.26 -18.81
CA ARG A 455 -13.63 -4.95 -18.48
C ARG A 455 -14.18 -4.90 -17.05
N ILE A 456 -14.99 -5.88 -16.67
CA ILE A 456 -15.64 -5.90 -15.35
C ILE A 456 -14.62 -6.09 -14.25
N SER A 457 -13.64 -6.98 -14.42
CA SER A 457 -12.59 -7.17 -13.40
C SER A 457 -11.79 -5.89 -13.15
N ASN A 458 -11.45 -5.16 -14.22
CA ASN A 458 -10.76 -3.87 -14.10
C ASN A 458 -11.67 -2.77 -13.53
N ARG A 459 -12.97 -2.75 -13.88
CA ARG A 459 -13.95 -1.77 -13.37
C ARG A 459 -14.28 -1.99 -11.90
N LEU A 460 -14.45 -3.24 -11.49
CA LEU A 460 -14.66 -3.59 -10.08
C LEU A 460 -13.43 -3.24 -9.25
N GLY A 461 -12.23 -3.26 -9.84
CA GLY A 461 -10.97 -3.04 -9.13
C GLY A 461 -10.30 -4.34 -8.66
N LEU A 462 -10.73 -5.50 -9.17
CA LEU A 462 -10.10 -6.80 -8.87
C LEU A 462 -8.66 -6.88 -9.39
N VAL A 463 -8.40 -6.23 -10.52
CA VAL A 463 -7.09 -6.19 -11.20
C VAL A 463 -6.91 -4.85 -11.91
N LYS A 464 -5.66 -4.49 -12.23
CA LYS A 464 -5.32 -3.32 -13.06
C LYS A 464 -4.37 -3.77 -14.17
N THR A 465 -4.93 -4.07 -15.33
CA THR A 465 -4.24 -4.77 -16.42
C THR A 465 -4.64 -4.18 -17.77
N LYS A 466 -3.76 -4.30 -18.77
CA LYS A 466 -4.00 -3.77 -20.12
C LYS A 466 -4.54 -4.82 -21.08
N THR A 467 -4.27 -6.11 -20.83
CA THR A 467 -4.69 -7.21 -21.73
C THR A 467 -5.47 -8.31 -21.00
N PRO A 468 -6.33 -9.08 -21.69
CA PRO A 468 -7.04 -10.23 -21.11
C PRO A 468 -6.11 -11.30 -20.53
N GLU A 469 -4.96 -11.55 -21.16
CA GLU A 469 -3.98 -12.54 -20.71
C GLU A 469 -3.33 -12.13 -19.39
N GLU A 470 -3.04 -10.84 -19.25
CA GLU A 470 -2.55 -10.26 -18.00
C GLU A 470 -3.64 -10.33 -16.92
N THR A 471 -4.90 -9.99 -17.27
CA THR A 471 -6.04 -10.15 -16.37
C THR A 471 -6.18 -11.58 -15.87
N GLU A 472 -6.08 -12.59 -16.73
CA GLU A 472 -6.17 -14.00 -16.33
C GLU A 472 -5.11 -14.33 -15.28
N ARG A 473 -3.84 -13.97 -15.55
CA ARG A 473 -2.72 -14.26 -14.66
C ARG A 473 -2.89 -13.59 -13.30
N GLU A 474 -3.32 -12.32 -13.27
CA GLU A 474 -3.52 -11.60 -12.03
C GLU A 474 -4.77 -12.06 -11.28
N LEU A 475 -5.86 -12.39 -11.98
CA LEU A 475 -7.08 -12.95 -11.36
C LEU A 475 -6.79 -14.26 -10.62
N ARG A 476 -5.94 -15.13 -11.18
CA ARG A 476 -5.53 -16.38 -10.51
C ARG A 476 -4.78 -16.15 -9.19
N LYS A 477 -4.14 -15.00 -9.01
CA LYS A 477 -3.43 -14.65 -7.76
C LYS A 477 -4.37 -14.08 -6.70
N VAL A 478 -5.37 -13.31 -7.13
CA VAL A 478 -6.26 -12.57 -6.21
C VAL A 478 -7.57 -13.28 -5.89
N LEU A 479 -8.09 -14.11 -6.80
CA LEU A 479 -9.37 -14.78 -6.63
C LEU A 479 -9.21 -16.16 -5.97
N PRO A 480 -10.00 -16.47 -4.93
CA PRO A 480 -10.13 -17.84 -4.41
C PRO A 480 -10.56 -18.82 -5.52
N LYS A 481 -9.87 -19.97 -5.63
CA LYS A 481 -10.13 -21.01 -6.65
C LYS A 481 -11.60 -21.38 -6.81
N LYS A 482 -12.35 -21.49 -5.70
CA LYS A 482 -13.78 -21.82 -5.69
C LYS A 482 -14.67 -20.92 -6.56
N TYR A 483 -14.21 -19.71 -6.91
CA TYR A 483 -14.96 -18.77 -7.73
C TYR A 483 -14.57 -18.78 -9.20
N TRP A 484 -13.47 -19.44 -9.57
CA TRP A 484 -12.93 -19.35 -10.93
C TRP A 484 -13.94 -19.79 -12.00
N LYS A 485 -14.70 -20.84 -11.69
CA LYS A 485 -15.74 -21.40 -12.55
C LYS A 485 -16.93 -20.47 -12.76
N ASP A 486 -17.25 -19.64 -11.76
CA ASP A 486 -18.41 -18.76 -11.77
C ASP A 486 -18.15 -17.46 -12.55
N ILE A 487 -16.91 -16.95 -12.50
CA ILE A 487 -16.58 -15.59 -12.94
C ILE A 487 -16.95 -15.34 -14.39
N ASN A 488 -16.62 -16.26 -15.31
CA ASN A 488 -16.86 -16.03 -16.72
C ASN A 488 -18.36 -15.87 -17.01
N CYS A 489 -19.19 -16.84 -16.61
CA CYS A 489 -20.62 -16.82 -16.89
C CYS A 489 -21.29 -15.59 -16.26
N LEU A 490 -21.01 -15.32 -14.98
CA LEU A 490 -21.63 -14.21 -14.26
C LEU A 490 -21.23 -12.85 -14.85
N PHE A 491 -19.94 -12.65 -15.17
CA PHE A 491 -19.48 -11.36 -15.70
C PHE A 491 -19.89 -11.17 -17.16
N VAL A 492 -19.97 -12.23 -17.96
CA VAL A 492 -20.52 -12.13 -19.32
C VAL A 492 -21.99 -11.68 -19.26
N SER A 493 -22.83 -12.34 -18.46
CA SER A 493 -24.23 -11.99 -18.27
C SER A 493 -24.40 -10.57 -17.72
N HIS A 494 -23.63 -10.20 -16.71
CA HIS A 494 -23.65 -8.85 -16.15
C HIS A 494 -23.17 -7.78 -17.15
N GLY A 495 -22.13 -8.09 -17.93
CA GLY A 495 -21.54 -7.19 -18.91
C GLY A 495 -22.39 -6.96 -20.14
N LYS A 496 -23.31 -7.87 -20.45
CA LYS A 496 -24.31 -7.74 -21.53
C LYS A 496 -25.51 -6.90 -21.09
N ASN A 497 -25.93 -7.04 -19.84
CA ASN A 497 -27.19 -6.44 -19.36
C ASN A 497 -27.01 -5.12 -18.61
N VAL A 498 -25.90 -4.96 -17.87
CA VAL A 498 -25.71 -3.85 -16.93
C VAL A 498 -24.38 -3.12 -17.17
N CYS A 499 -23.25 -3.83 -17.07
CA CYS A 499 -21.92 -3.23 -17.16
C CYS A 499 -21.45 -3.08 -18.62
N LEU A 500 -22.21 -2.28 -19.39
CA LEU A 500 -21.99 -2.04 -20.82
C LEU A 500 -20.66 -1.33 -21.12
N PRO A 501 -20.02 -1.57 -22.28
CA PRO A 501 -18.77 -0.91 -22.65
C PRO A 501 -18.84 0.62 -22.62
N ILE A 502 -19.94 1.18 -23.12
CA ILE A 502 -20.23 2.62 -23.15
C ILE A 502 -21.49 2.86 -22.30
N LYS A 503 -21.44 3.84 -21.39
CA LYS A 503 -22.54 4.20 -20.48
C LYS A 503 -23.18 2.98 -19.77
N PRO A 504 -22.44 2.32 -18.86
CA PRO A 504 -23.01 1.23 -18.06
C PRO A 504 -24.22 1.71 -17.24
N ARG A 505 -25.16 0.81 -16.97
CA ARG A 505 -26.40 1.11 -16.23
C ARG A 505 -26.14 1.08 -14.72
N CYS A 506 -25.26 1.95 -14.23
CA CYS A 506 -24.78 1.94 -12.85
C CYS A 506 -25.88 2.19 -11.82
N GLU A 507 -26.84 3.08 -12.10
CA GLU A 507 -27.91 3.45 -11.16
C GLU A 507 -28.76 2.26 -10.69
N GLY A 508 -29.05 1.31 -11.58
CA GLY A 508 -29.79 0.09 -11.26
C GLY A 508 -28.91 -1.13 -10.96
N CYS A 509 -27.59 -0.96 -10.84
CA CYS A 509 -26.67 -2.07 -10.67
C CYS A 509 -26.66 -2.56 -9.21
N LYS A 510 -27.08 -3.82 -8.96
CA LYS A 510 -27.13 -4.40 -7.61
C LYS A 510 -25.76 -4.56 -6.94
N ILE A 511 -24.68 -4.56 -7.73
CA ILE A 511 -23.31 -4.61 -7.22
C ILE A 511 -22.62 -3.23 -7.20
N ARG A 512 -23.36 -2.13 -7.44
CA ARG A 512 -22.81 -0.76 -7.47
C ARG A 512 -22.03 -0.42 -6.21
N GLY A 513 -22.58 -0.76 -5.03
CA GLY A 513 -21.93 -0.50 -3.73
C GLY A 513 -20.57 -1.19 -3.54
N TYR A 514 -20.24 -2.18 -4.38
CA TYR A 514 -18.99 -2.94 -4.35
C TYR A 514 -18.11 -2.67 -5.59
N CYS A 515 -18.44 -1.66 -6.40
CA CYS A 515 -17.81 -1.38 -7.68
C CYS A 515 -16.98 -0.10 -7.64
N ASN A 516 -15.68 -0.21 -7.91
CA ASN A 516 -14.74 0.92 -7.89
C ASN A 516 -14.77 1.79 -9.17
N TYR A 517 -15.76 1.59 -10.07
CA TYR A 517 -15.86 2.31 -11.34
C TYR A 517 -16.47 3.71 -11.20
N GLU A 518 -17.61 3.85 -10.51
CA GLU A 518 -18.28 5.14 -10.29
C GLU A 518 -18.21 5.63 -8.85
N ASN A 519 -18.04 4.74 -7.86
CA ASN A 519 -17.96 5.13 -6.45
C ASN A 519 -16.57 5.64 -6.06
N LYS A 520 -15.84 6.24 -7.01
CA LYS A 520 -14.55 6.84 -6.68
C LYS A 520 -14.79 8.11 -5.90
N ILE A 521 -14.51 8.04 -4.61
CA ILE A 521 -14.47 9.20 -3.74
C ILE A 521 -13.31 10.09 -4.19
N GLY A 522 -13.63 11.36 -4.41
CA GLY A 522 -12.71 12.48 -4.51
C GLY A 522 -12.87 13.40 -3.31
N LEU A 523 -11.94 14.35 -3.18
CA LEU A 523 -11.89 15.29 -2.07
C LEU A 523 -11.79 16.70 -2.63
N ILE A 524 -12.54 17.64 -2.07
CA ILE A 524 -12.39 19.07 -2.35
C ILE A 524 -11.91 19.74 -1.07
N PHE A 525 -10.87 20.56 -1.18
CA PHE A 525 -10.32 21.38 -0.11
C PHE A 525 -10.39 22.86 -0.48
N TYR A 526 -10.64 23.72 0.50
CA TYR A 526 -10.69 25.18 0.34
C TYR A 526 -9.43 25.81 0.92
N GLU A 527 -8.57 26.37 0.07
CA GLU A 527 -7.24 26.85 0.46
C GLU A 527 -7.30 27.95 1.54
N ASN A 528 -8.20 28.92 1.35
CA ASN A 528 -8.43 30.02 2.29
C ASN A 528 -8.71 29.55 3.71
N LYS A 529 -9.55 28.52 3.85
CA LYS A 529 -9.95 28.01 5.16
C LYS A 529 -8.81 27.27 5.84
N ILE A 530 -8.08 26.45 5.09
CA ILE A 530 -6.88 25.75 5.58
C ILE A 530 -5.86 26.78 6.08
N LYS A 531 -5.55 27.79 5.27
CA LYS A 531 -4.58 28.85 5.59
C LYS A 531 -4.94 29.59 6.88
N ASN A 532 -6.21 29.84 7.15
CA ASN A 532 -6.67 30.51 8.38
C ASN A 532 -6.45 29.69 9.65
N LEU A 533 -6.33 28.36 9.52
CA LEU A 533 -6.10 27.44 10.64
C LEU A 533 -4.61 27.19 10.93
N VAL A 534 -3.71 27.56 10.01
CA VAL A 534 -2.27 27.49 10.25
C VAL A 534 -1.83 28.67 11.12
N ASN A 535 -1.06 28.41 12.19
CA ASN A 535 -0.50 29.47 13.03
C ASN A 535 0.22 30.53 12.16
N LYS A 536 -0.16 31.81 12.30
CA LYS A 536 0.33 32.90 11.44
C LYS A 536 1.86 33.04 11.42
N LYS A 537 2.52 32.82 12.57
CA LYS A 537 3.99 32.91 12.65
C LYS A 537 4.65 31.75 11.90
N ILE A 538 4.07 30.55 12.02
CA ILE A 538 4.53 29.35 11.31
C ILE A 538 4.28 29.49 9.80
N TYR A 539 3.11 29.98 9.40
CA TYR A 539 2.81 30.25 8.00
C TYR A 539 3.82 31.23 7.37
N ASN A 540 4.14 32.32 8.08
CA ASN A 540 5.15 33.27 7.62
C ASN A 540 6.55 32.64 7.53
N LEU A 541 6.94 31.81 8.52
CA LEU A 541 8.18 31.03 8.46
C LEU A 541 8.23 30.18 7.19
N LEU A 542 7.18 29.39 6.93
CA LEU A 542 7.12 28.49 5.77
C LEU A 542 7.17 29.27 4.46
N LYS A 543 6.44 30.39 4.36
CA LYS A 543 6.43 31.26 3.19
C LYS A 543 7.80 31.87 2.90
N GLU A 544 8.46 32.45 3.91
CA GLU A 544 9.80 33.03 3.78
C GLU A 544 10.84 31.98 3.38
N GLU A 545 10.67 30.75 3.87
CA GLU A 545 11.53 29.63 3.54
C GLU A 545 11.11 28.90 2.25
N ASN A 546 10.11 29.38 1.49
CA ASN A 546 9.59 28.71 0.30
C ASN A 546 9.24 27.22 0.54
N VAL A 547 8.61 26.92 1.68
CA VAL A 547 8.13 25.58 2.06
C VAL A 547 6.62 25.54 1.85
N ASP A 548 6.14 24.55 1.10
CA ASP A 548 4.70 24.35 0.89
C ASP A 548 4.05 23.82 2.18
N TYR A 549 3.20 24.63 2.80
CA TYR A 549 2.48 24.28 4.02
C TYR A 549 1.48 23.13 3.84
N LEU A 550 1.09 22.82 2.60
CA LEU A 550 0.22 21.69 2.27
C LEU A 550 0.98 20.36 2.13
N GLY A 551 2.32 20.41 2.12
CA GLY A 551 3.22 19.28 1.99
C GLY A 551 4.04 18.98 3.25
N VAL A 552 3.73 19.62 4.38
CA VAL A 552 4.41 19.41 5.67
C VAL A 552 3.41 19.23 6.80
N SER A 553 3.87 18.61 7.89
CA SER A 553 3.03 18.45 9.08
C SER A 553 2.80 19.79 9.78
N ILE A 554 1.55 20.25 9.76
CA ILE A 554 1.05 21.37 10.58
C ILE A 554 0.51 20.90 11.94
N ASP A 555 0.52 19.59 12.20
CA ASP A 555 0.05 18.96 13.44
C ASP A 555 -1.41 19.29 13.76
N SER A 556 -2.26 19.22 12.73
CA SER A 556 -3.71 19.41 12.82
C SER A 556 -4.43 18.06 12.81
N LEU A 557 -5.60 18.00 13.44
CA LEU A 557 -6.56 16.90 13.31
C LEU A 557 -7.43 17.16 12.07
N MET A 558 -7.59 16.17 11.20
CA MET A 558 -8.54 16.17 10.10
C MET A 558 -9.66 15.16 10.40
N LEU A 559 -10.91 15.61 10.34
CA LEU A 559 -12.08 14.79 10.65
C LEU A 559 -13.02 14.72 9.45
N PHE A 560 -13.52 13.52 9.17
CA PHE A 560 -14.53 13.25 8.15
C PHE A 560 -15.84 12.98 8.85
N VAL A 561 -16.69 14.01 8.89
CA VAL A 561 -17.87 14.05 9.75
C VAL A 561 -19.13 13.98 8.91
N HIS A 562 -20.10 13.20 9.35
CA HIS A 562 -21.42 13.19 8.74
C HIS A 562 -22.05 14.60 8.80
N PRO A 563 -22.72 15.11 7.75
CA PRO A 563 -23.27 16.47 7.74
C PRO A 563 -24.07 16.87 8.98
N ASP A 564 -24.85 15.94 9.54
CA ASP A 564 -25.69 16.18 10.72
C ASP A 564 -24.89 16.36 12.02
N GLY A 565 -23.65 15.85 12.08
CA GLY A 565 -22.79 15.90 13.26
C GLY A 565 -21.83 17.10 13.31
N VAL A 566 -21.71 17.85 12.20
CA VAL A 566 -20.69 18.90 12.01
C VAL A 566 -20.73 19.96 13.10
N ASP A 567 -21.89 20.55 13.36
CA ASP A 567 -22.04 21.64 14.34
C ASP A 567 -21.73 21.17 15.77
N GLY A 568 -22.09 19.94 16.10
CA GLY A 568 -21.81 19.33 17.40
C GLY A 568 -20.31 19.15 17.62
N VAL A 569 -19.61 18.62 16.62
CA VAL A 569 -18.15 18.40 16.65
C VAL A 569 -17.41 19.73 16.75
N ILE A 570 -17.75 20.72 15.92
CA ILE A 570 -17.14 22.06 15.95
C ILE A 570 -17.25 22.68 17.35
N LYS A 571 -18.48 22.72 17.89
CA LYS A 571 -18.73 23.31 19.20
C LYS A 571 -17.93 22.65 20.31
N VAL A 572 -17.77 21.33 20.29
CA VAL A 572 -17.00 20.60 21.30
C VAL A 572 -15.50 20.93 21.22
N ILE A 573 -14.95 21.01 20.01
CA ILE A 573 -13.54 21.35 19.79
C ILE A 573 -13.26 22.81 20.18
N GLU A 574 -14.14 23.75 19.82
CA GLU A 574 -14.01 25.17 20.19
C GLU A 574 -14.09 25.37 21.71
N ASN A 575 -14.99 24.65 22.40
CA ASN A 575 -15.08 24.68 23.86
C ASN A 575 -13.82 24.14 24.54
N ALA A 576 -13.04 23.29 23.87
CA ALA A 576 -11.73 22.83 24.33
C ALA A 576 -10.61 23.85 24.07
N GLY A 577 -10.93 25.01 23.48
CA GLY A 577 -9.99 26.09 23.18
C GLY A 577 -9.19 25.88 21.91
N VAL A 578 -9.64 25.00 21.00
CA VAL A 578 -8.94 24.66 19.76
C VAL A 578 -9.74 25.22 18.57
N GLY A 579 -9.07 25.91 17.65
CA GLY A 579 -9.72 26.41 16.44
C GLY A 579 -10.08 25.26 15.50
N VAL A 580 -11.21 25.35 14.80
CA VAL A 580 -11.66 24.35 13.81
C VAL A 580 -12.53 25.02 12.75
N ASP A 581 -12.45 24.54 11.50
CA ASP A 581 -13.35 24.97 10.41
C ASP A 581 -13.58 23.78 9.45
N VAL A 582 -14.67 23.85 8.69
CA VAL A 582 -14.95 22.96 7.56
C VAL A 582 -14.07 23.39 6.38
N VAL A 583 -12.96 22.69 6.18
CA VAL A 583 -11.97 22.97 5.14
C VAL A 583 -12.24 22.26 3.82
N GLY A 584 -13.24 21.40 3.75
CA GLY A 584 -13.51 20.64 2.54
C GLY A 584 -14.72 19.73 2.61
N GLU A 585 -14.88 18.92 1.58
CA GLU A 585 -15.96 17.93 1.46
C GLU A 585 -15.57 16.74 0.58
N VAL A 586 -16.26 15.63 0.83
CA VAL A 586 -16.07 14.37 0.10
C VAL A 586 -17.06 14.29 -1.05
N VAL A 587 -16.53 14.22 -2.27
CA VAL A 587 -17.31 14.25 -3.52
C VAL A 587 -17.09 13.01 -4.38
N SER A 588 -17.84 12.86 -5.45
CA SER A 588 -17.52 11.88 -6.50
C SER A 588 -16.43 12.45 -7.42
N GLY A 589 -15.41 11.68 -7.78
CA GLY A 589 -14.43 12.14 -8.78
C GLY A 589 -13.06 11.47 -8.76
N GLY A 590 -12.74 10.71 -7.70
CA GLY A 590 -11.48 9.95 -7.61
C GLY A 590 -10.21 10.78 -7.58
N LYS A 591 -10.31 12.09 -7.34
CA LYS A 591 -9.21 13.06 -7.31
C LYS A 591 -9.33 13.97 -6.11
N ALA A 592 -8.20 14.46 -5.62
CA ALA A 592 -8.15 15.50 -4.61
C ALA A 592 -7.94 16.85 -5.31
N LEU A 593 -8.83 17.79 -5.05
CA LEU A 593 -8.82 19.13 -5.63
C LEU A 593 -8.67 20.16 -4.52
N LEU A 594 -7.90 21.21 -4.80
CA LEU A 594 -7.81 22.41 -3.97
C LEU A 594 -8.42 23.56 -4.77
N ILE A 595 -9.36 24.27 -4.15
CA ILE A 595 -9.96 25.50 -4.67
C ILE A 595 -9.22 26.67 -4.01
N ASP A 596 -8.56 27.48 -4.82
CA ASP A 596 -7.83 28.66 -4.36
C ASP A 596 -8.76 29.86 -4.09
N GLU A 597 -8.17 31.00 -3.69
CA GLU A 597 -8.92 32.21 -3.34
C GLU A 597 -9.69 32.81 -4.53
N GLU A 598 -9.27 32.51 -5.75
CA GLU A 598 -9.89 32.98 -7.00
C GLU A 598 -10.94 31.98 -7.54
N GLY A 599 -11.15 30.86 -6.84
CA GLY A 599 -12.07 29.80 -7.24
C GLY A 599 -11.49 28.84 -8.29
N LYS A 600 -10.18 28.90 -8.55
CA LYS A 600 -9.53 28.03 -9.53
C LYS A 600 -9.15 26.70 -8.89
N GLU A 601 -9.44 25.63 -9.61
CA GLU A 601 -9.17 24.26 -9.17
C GLU A 601 -7.75 23.82 -9.53
N ARG A 602 -7.05 23.22 -8.57
CA ARG A 602 -5.78 22.52 -8.79
C ARG A 602 -5.84 21.11 -8.21
N GLU A 603 -5.25 20.15 -8.90
CA GLU A 603 -5.15 18.78 -8.39
C GLU A 603 -4.05 18.70 -7.31
N LEU A 604 -4.38 18.14 -6.15
CA LEU A 604 -3.42 17.83 -5.09
C LEU A 604 -2.79 16.47 -5.40
N LYS A 605 -1.54 16.50 -5.89
CA LYS A 605 -0.70 15.31 -6.03
C LYS A 605 0.42 15.31 -5.01
N PRO A 606 0.81 14.13 -4.49
CA PRO A 606 2.03 14.00 -3.72
C PRO A 606 3.25 14.29 -4.61
N LEU A 607 4.30 14.84 -4.02
CA LEU A 607 5.60 14.98 -4.66
C LEU A 607 6.41 13.69 -4.46
N PHE A 608 7.51 13.51 -5.21
CA PHE A 608 8.36 12.32 -5.06
C PHE A 608 9.14 12.32 -3.74
N ARG A 609 9.64 13.49 -3.35
CA ARG A 609 10.06 13.78 -1.98
C ARG A 609 9.32 15.02 -1.53
N GLU A 610 8.95 15.05 -0.25
CA GLU A 610 8.30 16.21 0.36
C GLU A 610 9.07 17.51 0.28
N SER A 611 8.33 18.59 0.58
CA SER A 611 8.81 19.96 0.59
C SER A 611 10.15 20.10 1.31
N GLY A 612 11.15 20.64 0.61
CA GLY A 612 12.47 20.88 1.14
C GLY A 612 12.47 21.93 2.24
N TYR A 613 12.25 21.53 3.49
CA TYR A 613 12.14 22.45 4.64
C TYR A 613 13.47 22.77 5.33
N THR A 614 14.58 22.27 4.81
CA THR A 614 15.94 22.68 5.21
C THR A 614 16.78 22.94 3.96
N LYS A 615 17.85 23.75 4.10
CA LYS A 615 18.79 24.02 3.00
C LYS A 615 19.34 22.73 2.37
N ILE A 616 19.67 21.72 3.18
CA ILE A 616 20.17 20.42 2.71
C ILE A 616 19.10 19.69 1.88
N LYS A 617 17.85 19.62 2.37
CA LYS A 617 16.75 18.98 1.63
C LYS A 617 16.46 19.68 0.29
N LYS A 618 16.52 21.01 0.25
CA LYS A 618 16.36 21.79 -1.00
C LYS A 618 17.43 21.46 -2.04
N VAL A 619 18.67 21.19 -1.63
CA VAL A 619 19.76 20.76 -2.53
C VAL A 619 19.53 19.35 -3.07
N ILE A 620 19.05 18.43 -2.23
CA ILE A 620 18.73 17.05 -2.63
C ILE A 620 17.58 17.00 -3.65
N GLY A 621 16.63 17.95 -3.55
CA GLY A 621 15.55 18.13 -4.51
C GLY A 621 14.37 17.16 -4.35
N GLU A 622 13.29 17.46 -5.07
CA GLU A 622 11.95 16.84 -4.92
C GLU A 622 11.51 16.03 -6.15
N LYS A 623 12.36 15.92 -7.18
CA LYS A 623 12.01 15.34 -8.48
C LYS A 623 12.07 13.81 -8.47
N THR A 624 11.11 13.18 -9.16
CA THR A 624 11.11 11.75 -9.45
C THR A 624 12.32 11.38 -10.31
N PRO A 625 13.09 10.33 -9.94
CA PRO A 625 14.13 9.77 -10.78
C PRO A 625 13.55 9.20 -12.09
N GLU A 626 14.32 9.26 -13.18
CA GLU A 626 13.90 8.71 -14.48
C GLU A 626 13.75 7.17 -14.43
N GLU A 627 14.56 6.50 -13.61
CA GLU A 627 14.61 5.04 -13.47
C GLU A 627 13.65 4.48 -12.39
N PHE A 628 12.63 5.24 -11.99
CA PHE A 628 11.84 4.89 -10.80
C PHE A 628 11.04 3.58 -10.92
N ASP A 629 10.64 3.18 -12.13
CA ASP A 629 9.96 1.90 -12.33
C ASP A 629 10.94 0.71 -12.15
N ASP A 630 12.17 0.83 -12.64
CA ASP A 630 13.23 -0.17 -12.41
C ASP A 630 13.56 -0.28 -10.92
N MET A 631 13.55 0.85 -10.20
CA MET A 631 13.72 0.88 -8.75
C MET A 631 12.63 0.07 -8.02
N LYS A 632 11.37 0.22 -8.43
CA LYS A 632 10.25 -0.55 -7.87
C LYS A 632 10.41 -2.05 -8.13
N GLU A 633 10.87 -2.45 -9.31
CA GLU A 633 11.10 -3.87 -9.63
C GLU A 633 12.19 -4.49 -8.75
N ASN A 634 13.27 -3.76 -8.50
CA ASN A 634 14.35 -4.21 -7.63
C ASN A 634 13.90 -4.37 -6.16
N VAL A 635 13.10 -3.43 -5.65
CA VAL A 635 12.48 -3.55 -4.32
C VAL A 635 11.51 -4.74 -4.27
N GLU A 636 10.71 -4.96 -5.32
CA GLU A 636 9.81 -6.10 -5.43
C GLU A 636 10.56 -7.44 -5.39
N LYS A 637 11.71 -7.51 -6.06
CA LYS A 637 12.58 -8.69 -6.02
C LYS A 637 13.10 -8.95 -4.61
N ALA A 638 13.65 -7.93 -3.94
CA ALA A 638 14.14 -8.05 -2.58
C ALA A 638 13.03 -8.45 -1.59
N TYR A 639 11.82 -7.93 -1.78
CA TYR A 639 10.63 -8.34 -1.01
C TYR A 639 10.34 -9.84 -1.18
N LYS A 640 10.33 -10.36 -2.42
CA LYS A 640 10.09 -11.80 -2.67
C LYS A 640 11.16 -12.68 -2.04
N GLU A 641 12.43 -12.30 -2.18
CA GLU A 641 13.55 -13.01 -1.53
C GLU A 641 13.40 -13.03 0.01
N ALA A 642 12.91 -11.93 0.61
CA ALA A 642 12.63 -11.89 2.06
C ALA A 642 11.48 -12.83 2.46
N VAL A 643 10.43 -12.92 1.66
CA VAL A 643 9.30 -13.85 1.88
C VAL A 643 9.76 -15.31 1.78
N GLU A 644 10.55 -15.65 0.77
CA GLU A 644 11.11 -16.98 0.57
C GLU A 644 11.98 -17.40 1.77
N LYS A 645 12.91 -16.52 2.17
CA LYS A 645 13.76 -16.73 3.35
C LYS A 645 12.95 -16.94 4.64
N ARG A 646 11.90 -16.13 4.85
CA ARG A 646 10.99 -16.30 5.99
C ARG A 646 10.35 -17.68 5.99
N ASN A 647 9.86 -18.16 4.85
CA ASN A 647 9.19 -19.46 4.75
C ASN A 647 10.19 -20.61 4.99
N GLU A 648 11.39 -20.54 4.41
CA GLU A 648 12.47 -21.51 4.65
C GLU A 648 12.80 -21.64 6.14
N ILE A 649 12.93 -20.51 6.85
CA ILE A 649 13.19 -20.50 8.29
C ILE A 649 12.02 -21.09 9.08
N LEU A 650 10.77 -20.77 8.72
CA LEU A 650 9.59 -21.33 9.38
C LEU A 650 9.53 -22.85 9.23
N ASP A 651 9.80 -23.37 8.03
CA ASP A 651 9.79 -24.80 7.75
C ASP A 651 10.92 -25.51 8.50
N TYR A 652 12.12 -24.92 8.52
CA TYR A 652 13.24 -25.42 9.31
C TYR A 652 12.91 -25.50 10.81
N VAL A 653 12.40 -24.41 11.39
CA VAL A 653 12.06 -24.35 12.83
C VAL A 653 10.94 -25.33 13.17
N ARG A 654 9.92 -25.45 12.31
CA ARG A 654 8.83 -26.41 12.49
C ARG A 654 9.29 -27.85 12.38
N SER A 655 10.24 -28.17 11.51
CA SER A 655 10.77 -29.54 11.37
C SER A 655 11.54 -30.03 12.61
N ARG A 656 11.89 -29.13 13.54
CA ARG A 656 12.64 -29.43 14.77
C ARG A 656 11.75 -29.65 16.01
N GLY A 657 10.47 -29.27 15.95
CA GLY A 657 9.49 -29.48 17.01
C GLY A 657 8.54 -30.62 16.66
#